data_AF-A0A0A0L170-F1
#
_entry.id   AF-A0A0A0L170-F1
#
_cell.length_a   1.000
_cell.length_b   1.000
_cell.length_c   1.000
_cell.angle_alpha   90.00
_cell.angle_beta   90.00
_cell.angle_gamma   90.00
#
_symmetry.space_group_name_H-M   'P 1'
#
loop_
_entity.id
_entity.type
_entity.pdbx_description
1 polymer ?
#
loop_
_entity_poly.entity_id
_entity_poly.type
_entity_poly.pdbx_seq_one_letter_code
_entity_poly.pdbx_strand_id
1 'polypeptide(L)'
;MSSKTSEREKQDEAKKSFLNHLLGSTFQVHSPVSASPISWRELQQEQTPSVSIEDCLKLLKGEKDEQRLAGLFLVTKICKVDDLASLSRVYNAVGSKFLDRLLRTGMGKGTVSGPGEDNRDAYLQLSVRILAAFCHVPEIAASEEMISKTPLILETLSNQSGFSVLEECLEFLYLVSTASDAGVTTLYESGSLKIIASWMSTMPDGSQLMKISIQLVQLIISKISLDTIIINALPDLSDIVVAIARQFGLAHDAMKFEALRLLSAILSSNLTPLYDTLRQVPSNVWAKHMRDGVSAILHNRTAPAEKLQALILAESMVSIVGEGWLIGEIELPDVQDAIPSDRCLILVLEQSRVEIAVMLNELAYMKYEASKNSSLKEDIILKQRNVATAFSLVEKIIKLISNVEEDQGDLISENTLMKVIRGLNETTGVVLEYLQDAKEHGQRKGDDILASVRVIGSFLAQTPDAWAERVTELLDYMLSVEGEDEQSPFNSVCFLLPMLCQITMNVEGCKTLVSSRGLAAVVKCLVNLIDQHGGWIDNDGSIFLACDTILNVLLKKELGGLLCGESSFIHLLEAIANSTEDSRELSVIMMGGSICALIFDFTSENALLSNPNFADKSLDKLCRLFSRIFILSQQKSMNDDEMAQMDLLEIITAGYSRWGDRFPRVQKAISRLR
;
A
#
# COMPACT_ATOMS: atom_id res chain seq x y z
N MET A 1 22.04 -68.90 20.91
CA MET A 1 21.96 -67.55 20.29
C MET A 1 20.94 -67.47 19.15
N SER A 2 20.69 -68.52 18.35
CA SER A 2 19.70 -68.52 17.24
C SER A 2 18.23 -68.23 17.62
N SER A 3 17.77 -68.65 18.80
CA SER A 3 16.35 -68.50 19.19
C SER A 3 15.97 -67.06 19.57
N LYS A 4 16.91 -66.26 20.11
CA LYS A 4 16.66 -64.84 20.44
C LYS A 4 16.61 -63.95 19.21
N THR A 5 17.28 -64.33 18.12
CA THR A 5 17.26 -63.58 16.85
C THR A 5 15.96 -63.81 16.10
N SER A 6 15.46 -65.06 16.06
CA SER A 6 14.18 -65.42 15.43
C SER A 6 12.95 -64.87 16.16
N GLU A 7 13.00 -64.78 17.50
CA GLU A 7 11.95 -64.09 18.27
C GLU A 7 11.94 -62.59 18.02
N ARG A 8 13.11 -61.96 17.89
CA ARG A 8 13.21 -60.53 17.55
C ARG A 8 12.66 -60.23 16.15
N GLU A 9 13.02 -61.02 15.14
CA GLU A 9 12.53 -60.84 13.77
C GLU A 9 11.00 -60.99 13.68
N LYS A 10 10.42 -61.98 14.36
CA LYS A 10 8.94 -62.13 14.43
C LYS A 10 8.26 -60.97 15.15
N GLN A 11 8.91 -60.43 16.19
CA GLN A 11 8.38 -59.30 16.95
C GLN A 11 8.45 -58.00 16.13
N ASP A 12 9.48 -57.83 15.31
CA ASP A 12 9.63 -56.68 14.40
C ASP A 12 8.67 -56.77 13.20
N GLU A 13 8.43 -57.96 12.66
CA GLU A 13 7.44 -58.18 11.59
C GLU A 13 6.00 -57.99 12.08
N ALA A 14 5.69 -58.43 13.31
CA ALA A 14 4.41 -58.14 13.96
C ALA A 14 4.22 -56.63 14.23
N LYS A 15 5.28 -55.92 14.65
CA LYS A 15 5.25 -54.46 14.80
C LYS A 15 5.02 -53.75 13.46
N LYS A 16 5.67 -54.20 12.38
CA LYS A 16 5.50 -53.66 11.03
C LYS A 16 4.09 -53.87 10.50
N SER A 17 3.53 -55.08 10.68
CA SER A 17 2.13 -55.38 10.35
C SER A 17 1.13 -54.54 11.16
N PHE A 18 1.40 -54.36 12.46
CA PHE A 18 0.60 -53.53 13.36
C PHE A 18 0.60 -52.05 12.95
N LEU A 19 1.76 -51.50 12.56
CA LEU A 19 1.91 -50.13 12.10
C LEU A 19 1.24 -49.90 10.73
N ASN A 20 1.33 -50.85 9.80
CA ASN A 20 0.66 -50.76 8.51
C ASN A 20 -0.88 -50.76 8.65
N HIS A 21 -1.44 -51.51 9.60
CA HIS A 21 -2.87 -51.44 9.91
C HIS A 21 -3.27 -50.06 10.49
N LEU A 22 -2.37 -49.43 11.25
CA LEU A 22 -2.60 -48.14 11.88
C LEU A 22 -2.63 -46.96 10.87
N LEU A 23 -1.89 -47.08 9.76
CA LEU A 23 -1.93 -46.10 8.67
C LEU A 23 -3.23 -46.13 7.86
N GLY A 24 -3.95 -47.26 7.83
CA GLY A 24 -5.22 -47.42 7.13
C GLY A 24 -6.48 -47.03 7.91
N SER A 25 -6.36 -46.74 9.21
CA SER A 25 -7.49 -46.37 10.08
C SER A 25 -7.48 -44.86 10.38
N THR A 26 -8.34 -44.10 9.71
CA THR A 26 -8.54 -42.66 9.93
C THR A 26 -9.51 -42.37 11.08
N PHE A 27 -9.29 -41.26 11.80
CA PHE A 27 -10.36 -40.64 12.57
C PHE A 27 -11.44 -40.22 11.58
N GLN A 28 -12.69 -40.67 11.77
CA GLN A 28 -13.77 -40.35 10.85
C GLN A 28 -14.11 -38.85 10.91
N VAL A 29 -13.66 -38.09 9.91
CA VAL A 29 -14.11 -36.72 9.62
C VAL A 29 -15.27 -36.82 8.63
N HIS A 30 -16.43 -36.28 8.96
CA HIS A 30 -17.54 -36.10 8.01
C HIS A 30 -17.63 -34.64 7.59
N SER A 31 -17.50 -34.38 6.29
CA SER A 31 -17.92 -33.12 5.65
C SER A 31 -19.24 -33.37 4.90
N PRO A 32 -20.23 -32.45 4.92
CA PRO A 32 -21.55 -32.73 4.38
C PRO A 32 -21.62 -32.37 2.90
N VAL A 33 -21.52 -33.35 1.99
CA VAL A 33 -22.03 -33.19 0.62
C VAL A 33 -22.82 -34.43 0.21
N SER A 34 -24.03 -34.15 -0.25
CA SER A 34 -25.12 -35.00 -0.73
C SER A 34 -24.76 -36.34 -1.38
N ALA A 35 -25.44 -37.42 -0.93
CA ALA A 35 -25.77 -38.56 -1.78
C ALA A 35 -27.04 -39.28 -1.29
N SER A 36 -27.95 -39.54 -2.22
CA SER A 36 -29.12 -40.41 -2.09
C SER A 36 -28.72 -41.89 -1.90
N PRO A 37 -29.59 -42.76 -1.36
CA PRO A 37 -29.19 -43.99 -0.69
C PRO A 37 -29.21 -45.20 -1.63
N ILE A 38 -28.14 -46.01 -1.63
CA ILE A 38 -28.22 -47.41 -2.07
C ILE A 38 -27.53 -48.31 -1.04
N SER A 39 -28.29 -49.36 -0.71
CA SER A 39 -28.12 -50.37 0.31
C SER A 39 -26.83 -51.20 0.20
N TRP A 40 -26.07 -51.24 1.30
CA TRP A 40 -25.18 -52.35 1.65
C TRP A 40 -25.44 -52.84 3.08
N ARG A 41 -26.72 -53.05 3.43
CA ARG A 41 -27.04 -53.94 4.56
C ARG A 41 -26.78 -55.38 4.13
N GLU A 42 -26.17 -56.12 5.04
CA GLU A 42 -25.93 -57.57 5.01
C GLU A 42 -24.62 -57.99 4.34
N LEU A 43 -23.53 -57.90 5.10
CA LEU A 43 -22.64 -59.03 5.45
C LEU A 43 -21.40 -58.53 6.21
N GLN A 44 -21.50 -58.47 7.54
CA GLN A 44 -20.46 -58.88 8.51
C GLN A 44 -20.92 -58.56 9.93
N GLN A 45 -21.76 -59.46 10.46
CA GLN A 45 -21.96 -59.64 11.88
C GLN A 45 -20.89 -60.64 12.36
N GLU A 46 -19.71 -60.14 12.72
CA GLU A 46 -18.84 -60.81 13.69
C GLU A 46 -18.77 -59.91 14.92
N GLN A 47 -19.36 -60.39 16.02
CA GLN A 47 -19.37 -59.72 17.32
C GLN A 47 -17.93 -59.64 17.87
N THR A 48 -17.26 -58.52 17.62
CA THR A 48 -16.16 -58.06 18.47
C THR A 48 -16.77 -57.38 19.71
N PRO A 49 -16.26 -57.64 20.93
CA PRO A 49 -16.80 -57.00 22.14
C PRO A 49 -16.71 -55.49 21.98
N SER A 50 -17.78 -54.77 22.32
CA SER A 50 -17.82 -53.31 22.29
C SER A 50 -16.75 -52.77 23.23
N VAL A 51 -15.56 -52.46 22.69
CA VAL A 51 -14.44 -51.93 23.46
C VAL A 51 -14.86 -50.60 24.07
N SER A 52 -14.86 -50.52 25.40
CA SER A 52 -15.26 -49.30 26.11
C SER A 52 -14.11 -48.30 26.16
N ILE A 53 -14.42 -47.00 26.19
CA ILE A 53 -13.40 -45.96 26.41
C ILE A 53 -12.62 -46.17 27.71
N GLU A 54 -13.25 -46.78 28.72
CA GLU A 54 -12.62 -47.06 30.01
C GLU A 54 -11.53 -48.14 29.91
N ASP A 55 -11.72 -49.15 29.06
CA ASP A 55 -10.70 -50.16 28.81
C ASP A 55 -9.52 -49.58 28.01
N CYS A 56 -9.78 -48.58 27.15
CA CYS A 56 -8.75 -47.82 26.47
C CYS A 56 -7.92 -46.98 27.44
N LEU A 57 -8.58 -46.26 28.36
CA LEU A 57 -7.91 -45.44 29.38
C LEU A 57 -7.01 -46.28 30.30
N LYS A 58 -7.37 -47.53 30.61
CA LYS A 58 -6.50 -48.46 31.36
C LYS A 58 -5.23 -48.81 30.59
N LEU A 59 -5.34 -49.06 29.28
CA LEU A 59 -4.18 -49.35 28.42
C LEU A 59 -3.24 -48.15 28.30
N LEU A 60 -3.81 -46.94 28.16
CA LEU A 60 -3.07 -45.68 28.09
C LEU A 60 -2.31 -45.35 29.39
N LYS A 61 -2.87 -45.72 30.54
CA LYS A 61 -2.21 -45.60 31.85
C LYS A 61 -1.18 -46.71 32.14
N GLY A 62 -1.01 -47.66 31.22
CA GLY A 62 -0.03 -48.75 31.35
C GLY A 62 1.41 -48.24 31.49
N GLU A 63 2.29 -49.05 32.08
CA GLU A 63 3.70 -48.70 32.29
C GLU A 63 4.55 -48.86 31.03
N LYS A 64 4.14 -49.74 30.10
CA LYS A 64 4.87 -50.08 28.87
C LYS A 64 4.37 -49.27 27.69
N ASP A 65 5.31 -48.78 26.86
CA ASP A 65 5.00 -47.99 25.67
C ASP A 65 4.17 -48.79 24.65
N GLU A 66 4.32 -50.13 24.58
CA GLU A 66 3.47 -50.99 23.74
C GLU A 66 1.99 -51.01 24.18
N GLN A 67 1.72 -50.95 25.49
CA GLN A 67 0.35 -50.88 26.01
C GLN A 67 -0.28 -49.53 25.68
N ARG A 68 0.51 -48.46 25.77
CA ARG A 68 0.06 -47.10 25.42
C ARG A 68 -0.22 -46.98 23.92
N LEU A 69 0.64 -47.54 23.06
CA LEU A 69 0.41 -47.61 21.62
C LEU A 69 -0.88 -48.38 21.27
N ALA A 70 -1.11 -49.53 21.91
CA ALA A 70 -2.34 -50.29 21.72
C ALA A 70 -3.59 -49.51 22.20
N GLY A 71 -3.47 -48.77 23.31
CA GLY A 71 -4.51 -47.88 23.79
C GLY A 71 -4.82 -46.73 22.81
N LEU A 72 -3.80 -46.09 22.23
CA LEU A 72 -3.97 -45.02 21.24
C LEU A 72 -4.62 -45.52 19.95
N PHE A 73 -4.33 -46.75 19.53
CA PHE A 73 -5.01 -47.36 18.38
C PHE A 73 -6.51 -47.60 18.62
N LEU A 74 -6.89 -47.96 19.85
CA LEU A 74 -8.30 -48.09 20.18
C LEU A 74 -8.99 -46.72 20.23
N VAL A 75 -8.27 -45.68 20.67
CA VAL A 75 -8.76 -44.29 20.64
C VAL A 75 -9.09 -43.85 19.22
N THR A 76 -8.25 -44.13 18.21
CA THR A 76 -8.54 -43.74 16.82
C THR A 76 -9.78 -44.41 16.24
N LYS A 77 -10.24 -45.53 16.82
CA LYS A 77 -11.47 -46.25 16.44
C LYS A 77 -12.71 -45.82 17.22
N ILE A 78 -12.55 -45.31 18.44
CA ILE A 78 -13.65 -45.09 19.39
C ILE A 78 -13.96 -43.61 19.57
N CYS A 79 -12.94 -42.75 19.59
CA CYS A 79 -13.10 -41.32 19.80
C CYS A 79 -13.29 -40.62 18.46
N LYS A 80 -14.28 -39.73 18.40
CA LYS A 80 -14.43 -38.77 17.29
C LYS A 80 -13.70 -37.49 17.64
N VAL A 81 -13.23 -36.77 16.63
CA VAL A 81 -12.54 -35.48 16.82
C VAL A 81 -13.45 -34.46 17.52
N ASP A 82 -14.77 -34.53 17.29
CA ASP A 82 -15.75 -33.64 17.93
C ASP A 82 -16.05 -33.98 19.40
N ASP A 83 -15.60 -35.14 19.90
CA ASP A 83 -15.80 -35.53 21.30
C ASP A 83 -14.66 -35.00 22.19
N LEU A 84 -14.68 -33.68 22.39
CA LEU A 84 -13.68 -32.95 23.17
C LEU A 84 -13.52 -33.49 24.60
N ALA A 85 -14.61 -33.97 25.21
CA ALA A 85 -14.59 -34.54 26.56
C ALA A 85 -13.82 -35.87 26.59
N SER A 86 -14.02 -36.75 25.60
CA SER A 86 -13.26 -37.98 25.47
C SER A 86 -11.80 -37.72 25.13
N LEU A 87 -11.50 -36.78 24.23
CA LEU A 87 -10.12 -36.39 23.88
C LEU A 87 -9.36 -35.86 25.10
N SER A 88 -9.99 -35.04 25.93
CA SER A 88 -9.39 -34.55 27.17
C SER A 88 -9.08 -35.67 28.16
N ARG A 89 -9.99 -36.65 28.32
CA ARG A 89 -9.75 -37.84 29.17
C ARG A 89 -8.60 -38.68 28.64
N VAL A 90 -8.51 -38.87 27.33
CA VAL A 90 -7.44 -39.62 26.66
C VAL A 90 -6.09 -38.92 26.83
N TYR A 91 -6.01 -37.62 26.55
CA TYR A 91 -4.79 -36.83 26.70
C TYR A 91 -4.21 -36.94 28.12
N ASN A 92 -5.06 -36.76 29.13
CA ASN A 92 -4.69 -36.92 30.54
C ASN A 92 -4.21 -38.34 30.90
N ALA A 93 -4.68 -39.37 30.19
CA ALA A 93 -4.29 -40.76 30.43
C ALA A 93 -2.99 -41.17 29.73
N VAL A 94 -2.67 -40.58 28.57
CA VAL A 94 -1.45 -40.89 27.78
C VAL A 94 -0.19 -40.35 28.47
N GLY A 95 -0.25 -39.09 28.90
CA GLY A 95 0.87 -38.40 29.54
C GLY A 95 1.90 -37.81 28.56
N SER A 96 2.37 -36.61 28.91
CA SER A 96 3.24 -35.76 28.09
C SER A 96 4.55 -36.40 27.64
N LYS A 97 5.22 -37.08 28.58
CA LYS A 97 6.51 -37.74 28.34
C LYS A 97 6.43 -38.84 27.29
N PHE A 98 5.27 -39.51 27.18
CA PHE A 98 5.08 -40.53 26.16
C PHE A 98 4.93 -39.91 24.77
N LEU A 99 4.15 -38.82 24.65
CA LEU A 99 3.97 -38.09 23.39
C LEU A 99 5.30 -37.51 22.88
N ASP A 100 6.13 -36.94 23.75
CA ASP A 100 7.47 -36.45 23.38
C ASP A 100 8.38 -37.58 22.88
N ARG A 101 8.41 -38.73 23.57
CA ARG A 101 9.19 -39.90 23.11
C ARG A 101 8.69 -40.42 21.77
N LEU A 102 7.37 -40.47 21.57
CA LEU A 102 6.74 -40.96 20.34
C LEU A 102 7.15 -40.09 19.15
N LEU A 103 7.01 -38.76 19.28
CA LEU A 103 7.40 -37.79 18.26
C LEU A 103 8.91 -37.87 17.96
N ARG A 104 9.77 -37.85 18.99
CA ARG A 104 11.24 -37.93 18.81
C ARG A 104 11.69 -39.25 18.19
N THR A 105 10.99 -40.35 18.47
CA THR A 105 11.28 -41.66 17.84
C THR A 105 10.93 -41.63 16.36
N GLY A 106 9.78 -41.04 15.99
CA GLY A 106 9.41 -40.81 14.59
C GLY A 106 10.40 -39.93 13.83
N MET A 107 10.93 -38.89 14.49
CA MET A 107 11.95 -37.99 13.93
C MET A 107 13.37 -38.60 13.87
N GLY A 108 13.58 -39.83 14.35
CA GLY A 108 14.91 -40.44 14.42
C GLY A 108 15.85 -39.83 15.49
N LYS A 109 15.31 -39.03 16.42
CA LYS A 109 16.03 -38.36 17.51
C LYS A 109 15.94 -39.08 18.86
N GLY A 110 15.41 -40.30 18.87
CA GLY A 110 15.26 -41.12 20.08
C GLY A 110 16.55 -41.81 20.53
N THR A 111 16.63 -42.18 21.81
CA THR A 111 17.79 -42.84 22.45
C THR A 111 18.00 -44.30 22.06
N VAL A 112 17.25 -44.84 21.09
CA VAL A 112 17.32 -46.26 20.69
C VAL A 112 17.92 -46.37 19.30
N SER A 113 19.25 -46.44 19.26
CA SER A 113 20.00 -46.85 18.06
C SER A 113 19.83 -48.37 17.87
N GLY A 114 18.86 -48.77 17.06
CA GLY A 114 18.57 -50.16 16.68
C GLY A 114 17.88 -50.24 15.31
N PRO A 115 17.66 -51.44 14.73
CA PRO A 115 17.28 -51.68 13.33
C PRO A 115 15.80 -51.33 13.00
N GLY A 116 15.29 -50.25 13.57
CA GLY A 116 13.92 -49.75 13.41
C GLY A 116 13.78 -48.60 12.41
N GLU A 117 14.70 -48.47 11.45
CA GLU A 117 14.62 -47.47 10.37
C GLU A 117 13.35 -47.66 9.52
N ASP A 118 12.92 -48.90 9.32
CA ASP A 118 11.76 -49.28 8.51
C ASP A 118 10.40 -48.75 9.00
N ASN A 119 10.29 -48.30 10.26
CA ASN A 119 9.00 -47.96 10.90
C ASN A 119 8.93 -46.51 11.41
N ARG A 120 9.97 -45.68 11.18
CA ARG A 120 10.03 -44.30 11.68
C ARG A 120 8.87 -43.44 11.17
N ASP A 121 8.55 -43.56 9.88
CA ASP A 121 7.47 -42.80 9.25
C ASP A 121 6.10 -43.11 9.87
N ALA A 122 5.84 -44.37 10.23
CA ALA A 122 4.58 -44.76 10.86
C ALA A 122 4.46 -44.20 12.29
N TYR A 123 5.56 -44.17 13.05
CA TYR A 123 5.58 -43.51 14.37
C TYR A 123 5.41 -41.99 14.24
N LEU A 124 6.03 -41.38 13.23
CA LEU A 124 5.90 -39.95 12.95
C LEU A 124 4.46 -39.60 12.59
N GLN A 125 3.86 -40.29 11.62
CA GLN A 125 2.46 -40.10 11.21
C GLN A 125 1.49 -40.27 12.39
N LEU A 126 1.65 -41.33 13.18
CA LEU A 126 0.83 -41.54 14.38
C LEU A 126 0.99 -40.39 15.39
N SER A 127 2.23 -39.97 15.64
CA SER A 127 2.54 -38.93 16.62
C SER A 127 1.92 -37.58 16.25
N VAL A 128 2.11 -37.12 15.00
CA VAL A 128 1.60 -35.84 14.52
C VAL A 128 0.08 -35.86 14.50
N ARG A 129 -0.53 -36.94 13.99
CA ARG A 129 -1.99 -37.07 13.94
C ARG A 129 -2.64 -37.03 15.32
N ILE A 130 -2.05 -37.70 16.31
CA ILE A 130 -2.57 -37.66 17.69
C ILE A 130 -2.39 -36.28 18.30
N LEU A 131 -1.25 -35.62 18.06
CA LEU A 131 -1.01 -34.27 18.55
C LEU A 131 -2.02 -33.28 17.95
N ALA A 132 -2.24 -33.32 16.62
CA ALA A 132 -3.26 -32.53 15.94
C ALA A 132 -4.67 -32.83 16.51
N ALA A 133 -5.02 -34.11 16.67
CA ALA A 133 -6.29 -34.52 17.26
C ALA A 133 -6.51 -33.93 18.67
N PHE A 134 -5.49 -33.90 19.52
CA PHE A 134 -5.58 -33.30 20.86
C PHE A 134 -5.68 -31.77 20.82
N CYS A 135 -5.09 -31.12 19.83
CA CYS A 135 -5.19 -29.67 19.66
C CYS A 135 -6.59 -29.17 19.30
N HIS A 136 -7.55 -30.04 18.94
CA HIS A 136 -8.94 -29.62 18.80
C HIS A 136 -9.59 -29.23 20.13
N VAL A 137 -9.00 -29.62 21.28
CA VAL A 137 -9.38 -29.14 22.61
C VAL A 137 -8.59 -27.86 22.90
N PRO A 138 -9.22 -26.67 22.94
CA PRO A 138 -8.51 -25.39 23.04
C PRO A 138 -7.61 -25.28 24.27
N GLU A 139 -8.04 -25.82 25.41
CA GLU A 139 -7.24 -25.81 26.65
C GLU A 139 -5.96 -26.64 26.53
N ILE A 140 -5.99 -27.71 25.72
CA ILE A 140 -4.81 -28.55 25.46
C ILE A 140 -3.91 -27.87 24.44
N ALA A 141 -4.47 -27.30 23.37
CA ALA A 141 -3.72 -26.56 22.36
C ALA A 141 -2.97 -25.35 22.95
N ALA A 142 -3.59 -24.65 23.92
CA ALA A 142 -3.00 -23.51 24.61
C ALA A 142 -1.95 -23.89 25.68
N SER A 143 -1.74 -25.18 25.96
CA SER A 143 -0.82 -25.62 27.01
C SER A 143 0.66 -25.39 26.64
N GLU A 144 1.49 -25.10 27.63
CA GLU A 144 2.96 -24.98 27.44
C GLU A 144 3.56 -26.25 26.81
N GLU A 145 2.97 -27.41 27.12
CA GLU A 145 3.39 -28.68 26.54
C GLU A 145 3.24 -28.67 25.01
N MET A 146 2.12 -28.16 24.49
CA MET A 146 1.83 -28.19 23.06
C MET A 146 2.61 -27.10 22.33
N ILE A 147 2.69 -25.91 22.92
CA ILE A 147 3.50 -24.80 22.41
C ILE A 147 4.98 -25.21 22.29
N SER A 148 5.53 -25.92 23.29
CA SER A 148 6.92 -26.38 23.25
C SER A 148 7.24 -27.40 22.15
N LYS A 149 6.22 -28.01 21.51
CA LYS A 149 6.38 -28.95 20.39
C LYS A 149 6.38 -28.26 19.03
N THR A 150 5.97 -27.00 18.94
CA THR A 150 5.95 -26.21 17.70
C THR A 150 7.27 -26.26 16.90
N PRO A 151 8.46 -26.06 17.51
CA PRO A 151 9.72 -26.15 16.76
C PRO A 151 9.99 -27.55 16.18
N LEU A 152 9.58 -28.61 16.87
CA LEU A 152 9.77 -30.00 16.42
C LEU A 152 8.84 -30.35 15.25
N ILE A 153 7.61 -29.81 15.27
CA ILE A 153 6.65 -29.97 14.17
C ILE A 153 7.14 -29.21 12.92
N LEU A 154 7.63 -27.97 13.08
CA LEU A 154 8.22 -27.21 11.97
C LEU A 154 9.47 -27.89 11.39
N GLU A 155 10.32 -28.48 12.24
CA GLU A 155 11.47 -29.25 11.78
C GLU A 155 11.03 -30.49 10.98
N THR A 156 9.97 -31.17 11.42
CA THR A 156 9.39 -32.31 10.71
C THR A 156 8.96 -31.92 9.31
N LEU A 157 8.34 -30.75 9.19
CA LEU A 157 7.89 -30.22 7.91
C LEU A 157 9.05 -29.80 6.99
N SER A 158 10.19 -29.37 7.55
CA SER A 158 11.37 -28.95 6.77
C SER A 158 12.07 -30.11 6.05
N ASN A 159 11.81 -31.36 6.44
CA ASN A 159 12.42 -32.56 5.87
C ASN A 159 11.56 -33.16 4.75
N GLN A 160 12.17 -33.84 3.77
CA GLN A 160 11.46 -34.44 2.61
C GLN A 160 10.36 -35.45 3.00
N SER A 161 10.44 -36.06 4.18
CA SER A 161 9.42 -36.94 4.76
C SER A 161 8.13 -36.22 5.19
N GLY A 162 8.18 -34.89 5.33
CA GLY A 162 7.11 -34.04 5.84
C GLY A 162 5.86 -33.97 4.96
N PHE A 163 5.97 -34.25 3.65
CA PHE A 163 4.80 -34.23 2.75
C PHE A 163 3.71 -35.23 3.14
N SER A 164 4.07 -36.37 3.73
CA SER A 164 3.11 -37.41 4.14
C SER A 164 2.30 -37.07 5.40
N VAL A 165 2.75 -36.07 6.16
CA VAL A 165 2.14 -35.57 7.41
C VAL A 165 1.85 -34.07 7.36
N LEU A 166 1.91 -33.48 6.15
CA LEU A 166 1.87 -32.04 5.96
C LEU A 166 0.56 -31.44 6.47
N GLU A 167 -0.55 -32.12 6.21
CA GLU A 167 -1.88 -31.72 6.65
C GLU A 167 -1.97 -31.69 8.18
N GLU A 168 -1.64 -32.79 8.86
CA GLU A 168 -1.75 -32.86 10.32
C GLU A 168 -0.74 -31.93 11.02
N CYS A 169 0.44 -31.72 10.43
CA CYS A 169 1.40 -30.74 10.95
C CYS A 169 0.88 -29.31 10.83
N LEU A 170 0.35 -28.90 9.66
CA LEU A 170 -0.20 -27.56 9.49
C LEU A 170 -1.44 -27.33 10.36
N GLU A 171 -2.31 -28.34 10.47
CA GLU A 171 -3.46 -28.32 11.38
C GLU A 171 -3.02 -28.14 12.84
N PHE A 172 -2.03 -28.90 13.29
CA PHE A 172 -1.45 -28.73 14.62
C PHE A 172 -0.97 -27.30 14.86
N LEU A 173 -0.17 -26.75 13.94
CA LEU A 173 0.39 -25.41 14.07
C LEU A 173 -0.72 -24.36 14.10
N TYR A 174 -1.75 -24.54 13.28
CA TYR A 174 -2.91 -23.65 13.22
C TYR A 174 -3.71 -23.66 14.52
N LEU A 175 -4.02 -24.84 15.05
CA LEU A 175 -4.80 -24.98 16.28
C LEU A 175 -4.04 -24.41 17.50
N VAL A 176 -2.74 -24.69 17.63
CA VAL A 176 -1.89 -24.12 18.70
C VAL A 176 -1.81 -22.59 18.60
N SER A 177 -1.61 -22.06 17.39
CA SER A 177 -1.51 -20.62 17.15
C SER A 177 -2.83 -19.90 17.37
N THR A 178 -3.95 -20.53 17.05
CA THR A 178 -5.29 -19.98 17.30
C THR A 178 -5.64 -19.98 18.78
N ALA A 179 -5.16 -20.97 19.54
CA ALA A 179 -5.47 -21.12 20.96
C ALA A 179 -4.61 -20.27 21.89
N SER A 180 -3.42 -19.82 21.46
CA SER A 180 -2.48 -19.09 22.33
C SER A 180 -1.58 -18.10 21.58
N ASP A 181 -1.52 -16.87 22.09
CA ASP A 181 -0.58 -15.83 21.62
C ASP A 181 0.88 -16.28 21.76
N ALA A 182 1.22 -16.97 22.85
CA ALA A 182 2.56 -17.55 23.02
C ALA A 182 2.85 -18.65 21.98
N GLY A 183 1.81 -19.33 21.49
CA GLY A 183 1.88 -20.25 20.35
C GLY A 183 2.32 -19.54 19.07
N VAL A 184 1.71 -18.39 18.75
CA VAL A 184 2.07 -17.56 17.58
C VAL A 184 3.51 -17.04 17.68
N THR A 185 3.91 -16.52 18.85
CA THR A 185 5.28 -16.04 19.06
C THR A 185 6.30 -17.17 18.89
N THR A 186 6.05 -18.34 19.49
CA THR A 186 6.93 -19.51 19.36
C THR A 186 7.00 -19.99 17.91
N LEU A 187 5.88 -19.99 17.18
CA LEU A 187 5.82 -20.34 15.76
C LEU A 187 6.72 -19.41 14.93
N TYR A 188 6.61 -18.10 15.13
CA TYR A 188 7.42 -17.10 14.42
C TYR A 188 8.91 -17.23 14.76
N GLU A 189 9.27 -17.29 16.04
CA GLU A 189 10.66 -17.41 16.51
C GLU A 189 11.35 -18.69 16.02
N SER A 190 10.56 -19.73 15.72
CA SER A 190 11.04 -20.99 15.14
C SER A 190 11.34 -20.92 13.63
N GLY A 191 11.20 -19.76 12.99
CA GLY A 191 11.51 -19.56 11.57
C GLY A 191 10.41 -20.05 10.61
N SER A 192 9.15 -20.09 11.06
CA SER A 192 8.04 -20.65 10.29
C SER A 192 7.81 -20.01 8.92
N LEU A 193 8.00 -18.69 8.78
CA LEU A 193 7.73 -17.96 7.53
C LEU A 193 8.53 -18.51 6.35
N LYS A 194 9.83 -18.80 6.55
CA LYS A 194 10.68 -19.41 5.53
C LYS A 194 10.13 -20.74 5.04
N ILE A 195 9.64 -21.54 5.96
CA ILE A 195 9.17 -22.88 5.63
C ILE A 195 7.79 -22.81 4.96
N ILE A 196 6.89 -21.97 5.47
CA ILE A 196 5.59 -21.65 4.86
C ILE A 196 5.78 -21.14 3.42
N ALA A 197 6.69 -20.18 3.20
CA ALA A 197 7.00 -19.63 1.88
C ALA A 197 7.36 -20.74 0.87
N SER A 198 8.26 -21.65 1.28
CA SER A 198 8.72 -22.76 0.43
C SER A 198 7.62 -23.73 0.03
N TRP A 199 6.59 -23.93 0.87
CA TRP A 199 5.50 -24.84 0.55
C TRP A 199 4.40 -24.17 -0.26
N MET A 200 4.08 -22.91 0.04
CA MET A 200 3.03 -22.19 -0.68
C MET A 200 3.32 -22.13 -2.19
N SER A 201 4.59 -22.10 -2.60
CA SER A 201 4.98 -22.20 -4.02
C SER A 201 4.71 -23.56 -4.68
N THR A 202 4.52 -24.62 -3.88
CA THR A 202 4.36 -26.01 -4.36
C THR A 202 2.95 -26.57 -4.20
N MET A 203 2.12 -25.94 -3.34
CA MET A 203 0.77 -26.42 -3.06
C MET A 203 -0.18 -26.18 -4.24
N PRO A 204 -1.16 -27.07 -4.49
CA PRO A 204 -2.22 -26.82 -5.45
C PRO A 204 -3.09 -25.61 -5.04
N ASP A 205 -3.52 -24.84 -6.04
CA ASP A 205 -4.41 -23.70 -5.84
C ASP A 205 -5.75 -24.13 -5.22
N GLY A 206 -6.27 -23.32 -4.30
CA GLY A 206 -7.54 -23.60 -3.61
C GLY A 206 -7.51 -24.81 -2.68
N SER A 207 -6.35 -25.44 -2.45
CA SER A 207 -6.25 -26.58 -1.53
C SER A 207 -6.49 -26.15 -0.07
N GLN A 208 -6.96 -27.09 0.76
CA GLN A 208 -7.13 -26.86 2.19
C GLN A 208 -5.81 -26.48 2.88
N LEU A 209 -4.69 -27.03 2.42
CA LEU A 209 -3.35 -26.71 2.93
C LEU A 209 -2.96 -25.26 2.63
N MET A 210 -3.29 -24.77 1.44
CA MET A 210 -3.10 -23.36 1.08
C MET A 210 -3.93 -22.46 2.00
N LYS A 211 -5.18 -22.84 2.26
CA LYS A 211 -6.06 -22.11 3.19
C LYS A 211 -5.47 -22.00 4.58
N ILE A 212 -5.03 -23.12 5.17
CA ILE A 212 -4.43 -23.15 6.51
C ILE A 212 -3.13 -22.31 6.51
N SER A 213 -2.34 -22.35 5.45
CA SER A 213 -1.11 -21.54 5.33
C SER A 213 -1.40 -20.04 5.33
N ILE A 214 -2.40 -19.59 4.58
CA ILE A 214 -2.86 -18.19 4.59
C ILE A 214 -3.32 -17.78 5.99
N GLN A 215 -4.09 -18.64 6.67
CA GLN A 215 -4.58 -18.38 8.03
C GLN A 215 -3.43 -18.30 9.05
N LEU A 216 -2.41 -19.16 8.93
CA LEU A 216 -1.20 -19.10 9.76
C LEU A 216 -0.45 -17.78 9.57
N VAL A 217 -0.25 -17.34 8.32
CA VAL A 217 0.38 -16.05 8.03
C VAL A 217 -0.45 -14.90 8.62
N GLN A 218 -1.77 -14.95 8.47
CA GLN A 218 -2.66 -13.95 9.06
C GLN A 218 -2.54 -13.89 10.59
N LEU A 219 -2.46 -15.04 11.27
CA LEU A 219 -2.24 -15.09 12.72
C LEU A 219 -0.90 -14.46 13.11
N ILE A 220 0.19 -14.81 12.41
CA ILE A 220 1.51 -14.24 12.65
C ILE A 220 1.49 -12.71 12.52
N ILE A 221 0.93 -12.19 11.42
CA ILE A 221 0.91 -10.74 11.14
C ILE A 221 -0.02 -9.98 12.09
N SER A 222 -1.06 -10.64 12.63
CA SER A 222 -1.93 -10.04 13.64
C SER A 222 -1.25 -9.84 15.00
N LYS A 223 -0.11 -10.50 15.26
CA LYS A 223 0.59 -10.49 16.56
C LYS A 223 2.00 -9.93 16.49
N ILE A 224 2.71 -10.20 15.40
CA ILE A 224 4.08 -9.77 15.17
C ILE A 224 4.05 -8.55 14.26
N SER A 225 4.72 -7.46 14.66
CA SER A 225 4.75 -6.25 13.84
C SER A 225 5.43 -6.52 12.49
N LEU A 226 4.89 -5.92 11.42
CA LEU A 226 5.46 -6.05 10.08
C LEU A 226 6.91 -5.57 10.01
N ASP A 227 7.28 -4.54 10.77
CA ASP A 227 8.68 -4.07 10.88
C ASP A 227 9.62 -5.17 11.35
N THR A 228 9.21 -5.94 12.37
CA THR A 228 10.00 -7.06 12.89
C THR A 228 10.13 -8.17 11.84
N ILE A 229 9.04 -8.46 11.13
CA ILE A 229 9.03 -9.46 10.05
C ILE A 229 9.96 -9.03 8.92
N ILE A 230 9.93 -7.77 8.50
CA ILE A 230 10.80 -7.24 7.44
C ILE A 230 12.26 -7.34 7.82
N ILE A 231 12.62 -7.01 9.06
CA ILE A 231 14.03 -7.07 9.49
C ILE A 231 14.56 -8.51 9.45
N ASN A 232 13.73 -9.49 9.78
CA ASN A 232 14.18 -10.87 10.00
C ASN A 232 13.90 -11.85 8.86
N ALA A 233 12.89 -11.58 8.02
CA ALA A 233 12.31 -12.55 7.07
C ALA A 233 11.78 -11.89 5.78
N LEU A 234 12.41 -10.80 5.31
CA LEU A 234 12.00 -10.07 4.11
C LEU A 234 11.85 -10.93 2.85
N PRO A 235 12.82 -11.81 2.49
CA PRO A 235 12.69 -12.63 1.28
C PRO A 235 11.50 -13.60 1.38
N ASP A 236 11.33 -14.22 2.54
CA ASP A 236 10.26 -15.17 2.80
C ASP A 236 8.88 -14.49 2.75
N LEU A 237 8.77 -13.27 3.28
CA LEU A 237 7.55 -12.46 3.19
C LEU A 237 7.22 -12.10 1.74
N SER A 238 8.23 -11.76 0.93
CA SER A 238 8.04 -11.49 -0.51
C SER A 238 7.50 -12.70 -1.24
N ASP A 239 8.07 -13.89 -1.00
CA ASP A 239 7.61 -15.14 -1.61
C ASP A 239 6.17 -15.50 -1.18
N ILE A 240 5.84 -15.26 0.09
CA ILE A 240 4.47 -15.42 0.62
C ILE A 240 3.50 -14.46 -0.09
N VAL A 241 3.85 -13.18 -0.25
CA VAL A 241 3.01 -12.20 -0.97
C VAL A 241 2.75 -12.66 -2.40
N VAL A 242 3.76 -13.15 -3.11
CA VAL A 242 3.62 -13.69 -4.47
C VAL A 242 2.68 -14.89 -4.51
N ALA A 243 2.81 -15.82 -3.56
CA ALA A 243 1.94 -16.99 -3.49
C ALA A 243 0.48 -16.63 -3.16
N ILE A 244 0.25 -15.68 -2.25
CA ILE A 244 -1.10 -15.18 -1.93
C ILE A 244 -1.70 -14.40 -3.10
N ALA A 245 -0.89 -13.61 -3.83
CA ALA A 245 -1.33 -12.91 -5.03
C ALA A 245 -1.93 -13.87 -6.06
N ARG A 246 -1.26 -15.02 -6.26
CA ARG A 246 -1.75 -16.11 -7.13
C ARG A 246 -3.11 -16.64 -6.68
N GLN A 247 -3.29 -16.91 -5.38
CA GLN A 247 -4.59 -17.32 -4.85
C GLN A 247 -5.66 -16.23 -5.01
N PHE A 248 -5.30 -14.97 -4.82
CA PHE A 248 -6.21 -13.84 -4.99
C PHE A 248 -6.72 -13.69 -6.43
N GLY A 249 -5.85 -13.88 -7.43
CA GLY A 249 -6.24 -13.87 -8.84
C GLY A 249 -7.16 -15.04 -9.20
N LEU A 250 -6.77 -16.26 -8.81
CA LEU A 250 -7.37 -17.50 -9.28
C LEU A 250 -8.58 -18.00 -8.47
N ALA A 251 -8.70 -17.67 -7.18
CA ALA A 251 -9.77 -18.22 -6.34
C ALA A 251 -11.14 -17.61 -6.66
N HIS A 252 -12.22 -18.39 -6.46
CA HIS A 252 -13.61 -17.96 -6.67
C HIS A 252 -14.50 -18.15 -5.44
N ASP A 253 -13.91 -18.54 -4.32
CA ASP A 253 -14.60 -18.83 -3.06
C ASP A 253 -14.19 -17.83 -1.96
N ALA A 254 -14.43 -18.19 -0.70
CA ALA A 254 -14.06 -17.38 0.46
C ALA A 254 -12.56 -17.05 0.52
N MET A 255 -11.69 -17.91 -0.04
CA MET A 255 -10.24 -17.71 0.00
C MET A 255 -9.80 -16.45 -0.74
N LYS A 256 -10.51 -16.05 -1.81
CA LYS A 256 -10.26 -14.78 -2.52
C LYS A 256 -10.34 -13.58 -1.58
N PHE A 257 -11.36 -13.55 -0.71
CA PHE A 257 -11.56 -12.45 0.24
C PHE A 257 -10.60 -12.53 1.43
N GLU A 258 -10.22 -13.74 1.86
CA GLU A 258 -9.17 -13.94 2.87
C GLU A 258 -7.81 -13.43 2.35
N ALA A 259 -7.46 -13.80 1.12
CA ALA A 259 -6.26 -13.33 0.43
C ALA A 259 -6.25 -11.81 0.24
N LEU A 260 -7.37 -11.22 -0.22
CA LEU A 260 -7.52 -9.77 -0.37
C LEU A 260 -7.18 -9.03 0.93
N ARG A 261 -7.83 -9.41 2.04
CA ARG A 261 -7.64 -8.72 3.33
C ARG A 261 -6.22 -8.87 3.85
N LEU A 262 -5.60 -10.04 3.68
CA LEU A 262 -4.23 -10.28 4.10
C LEU A 262 -3.22 -9.47 3.26
N LEU A 263 -3.40 -9.43 1.94
CA LEU A 263 -2.57 -8.63 1.04
C LEU A 263 -2.69 -7.14 1.36
N SER A 264 -3.91 -6.63 1.55
CA SER A 264 -4.12 -5.24 1.96
C SER A 264 -3.49 -4.94 3.32
N ALA A 265 -3.56 -5.86 4.29
CA ALA A 265 -2.92 -5.67 5.59
C ALA A 265 -1.38 -5.61 5.49
N ILE A 266 -0.77 -6.45 4.65
CA ILE A 266 0.68 -6.47 4.43
C ILE A 266 1.14 -5.21 3.70
N LEU A 267 0.48 -4.88 2.59
CA LEU A 267 0.97 -3.88 1.65
C LEU A 267 0.58 -2.44 2.03
N SER A 268 -0.53 -2.21 2.73
CA SER A 268 -0.98 -0.85 3.08
C SER A 268 -0.09 -0.09 4.09
N SER A 269 0.98 -0.71 4.59
CA SER A 269 1.82 -0.19 5.68
C SER A 269 3.01 0.68 5.21
N ASN A 270 3.05 1.10 3.94
CA ASN A 270 4.13 1.92 3.33
C ASN A 270 5.56 1.44 3.68
N LEU A 271 5.81 0.15 3.46
CA LEU A 271 7.05 -0.51 3.85
C LEU A 271 8.05 -0.54 2.68
N THR A 272 8.84 0.53 2.54
CA THR A 272 9.79 0.72 1.43
C THR A 272 10.68 -0.51 1.14
N PRO A 273 11.27 -1.21 2.14
CA PRO A 273 12.11 -2.38 1.87
C PRO A 273 11.37 -3.54 1.19
N LEU A 274 10.10 -3.74 1.54
CA LEU A 274 9.25 -4.75 0.91
C LEU A 274 8.90 -4.35 -0.52
N TYR A 275 8.58 -3.09 -0.77
CA TYR A 275 8.30 -2.59 -2.11
C TYR A 275 9.52 -2.74 -3.03
N ASP A 276 10.72 -2.41 -2.56
CA ASP A 276 11.95 -2.56 -3.34
C ASP A 276 12.26 -4.02 -3.67
N THR A 277 11.97 -4.94 -2.75
CA THR A 277 12.10 -6.38 -2.99
C THR A 277 11.08 -6.87 -4.01
N LEU A 278 9.82 -6.47 -3.88
CA LEU A 278 8.75 -6.86 -4.80
C LEU A 278 8.94 -6.29 -6.21
N ARG A 279 9.56 -5.11 -6.36
CA ARG A 279 9.94 -4.53 -7.65
C ARG A 279 10.96 -5.38 -8.42
N GLN A 280 11.76 -6.18 -7.72
CA GLN A 280 12.72 -7.10 -8.35
C GLN A 280 12.05 -8.39 -8.84
N VAL A 281 10.85 -8.71 -8.35
CA VAL A 281 10.08 -9.86 -8.82
C VAL A 281 9.48 -9.52 -10.19
N PRO A 282 9.63 -10.38 -11.21
CA PRO A 282 9.05 -10.13 -12.53
C PRO A 282 7.54 -9.87 -12.47
N SER A 283 7.09 -8.75 -13.04
CA SER A 283 5.71 -8.27 -12.92
C SER A 283 4.66 -9.25 -13.47
N ASN A 284 5.03 -10.02 -14.50
CA ASN A 284 4.18 -11.05 -15.08
C ASN A 284 3.87 -12.23 -14.14
N VAL A 285 4.63 -12.38 -13.04
CA VAL A 285 4.46 -13.50 -12.09
C VAL A 285 3.36 -13.23 -11.08
N TRP A 286 3.24 -11.99 -10.57
CA TRP A 286 2.35 -11.70 -9.45
C TRP A 286 1.48 -10.47 -9.66
N ALA A 287 1.98 -9.45 -10.35
CA ALA A 287 1.25 -8.21 -10.56
C ALA A 287 0.02 -8.42 -11.46
N LYS A 288 0.07 -9.37 -12.41
CA LYS A 288 -1.10 -9.80 -13.19
C LYS A 288 -2.18 -10.41 -12.28
N HIS A 289 -1.83 -11.34 -11.41
CA HIS A 289 -2.79 -11.96 -10.49
C HIS A 289 -3.45 -10.95 -9.54
N MET A 290 -2.68 -9.95 -9.07
CA MET A 290 -3.24 -8.81 -8.33
C MET A 290 -4.27 -8.05 -9.16
N ARG A 291 -3.97 -7.78 -10.43
CA ARG A 291 -4.87 -7.06 -11.34
C ARG A 291 -6.14 -7.86 -11.62
N ASP A 292 -6.02 -9.16 -11.87
CA ASP A 292 -7.14 -10.09 -12.07
C ASP A 292 -8.05 -10.13 -10.85
N GLY A 293 -7.48 -10.29 -9.65
CA GLY A 293 -8.23 -10.30 -8.41
C GLY A 293 -8.95 -8.98 -8.13
N VAL A 294 -8.27 -7.84 -8.26
CA VAL A 294 -8.88 -6.51 -8.09
C VAL A 294 -10.02 -6.32 -9.10
N SER A 295 -9.78 -6.61 -10.37
CA SER A 295 -10.78 -6.45 -11.42
C SER A 295 -11.99 -7.35 -11.19
N ALA A 296 -11.78 -8.58 -10.73
CA ALA A 296 -12.86 -9.50 -10.40
C ALA A 296 -13.71 -9.00 -9.23
N ILE A 297 -13.11 -8.41 -8.19
CA ILE A 297 -13.86 -7.84 -7.05
C ILE A 297 -14.66 -6.61 -7.49
N LEU A 298 -14.05 -5.72 -8.26
CA LEU A 298 -14.68 -4.46 -8.69
C LEU A 298 -15.77 -4.68 -9.75
N HIS A 299 -15.59 -5.66 -10.63
CA HIS A 299 -16.56 -6.00 -11.67
C HIS A 299 -17.83 -6.64 -11.10
N ASN A 300 -17.68 -7.46 -10.05
CA ASN A 300 -18.77 -8.24 -9.48
C ASN A 300 -19.60 -7.47 -8.43
N ARG A 301 -20.76 -8.03 -8.09
CA ARG A 301 -21.62 -7.56 -6.98
C ARG A 301 -21.05 -8.00 -5.64
N THR A 302 -19.95 -7.37 -5.24
CA THR A 302 -19.27 -7.59 -3.96
C THR A 302 -19.70 -6.54 -2.94
N ALA A 303 -19.53 -6.86 -1.64
CA ALA A 303 -19.86 -5.95 -0.56
C ALA A 303 -18.97 -4.70 -0.60
N PRO A 304 -19.45 -3.51 -0.19
CA PRO A 304 -18.69 -2.26 -0.23
C PRO A 304 -17.33 -2.34 0.48
N ALA A 305 -17.27 -3.00 1.65
CA ALA A 305 -16.03 -3.17 2.39
C ALA A 305 -14.94 -3.91 1.58
N GLU A 306 -15.31 -4.92 0.80
CA GLU A 306 -14.36 -5.66 -0.04
C GLU A 306 -13.90 -4.84 -1.24
N LYS A 307 -14.79 -4.00 -1.81
CA LYS A 307 -14.43 -3.09 -2.90
C LYS A 307 -13.44 -2.03 -2.44
N LEU A 308 -13.64 -1.47 -1.24
CA LEU A 308 -12.69 -0.54 -0.63
C LEU A 308 -11.34 -1.21 -0.38
N GLN A 309 -11.32 -2.45 0.13
CA GLN A 309 -10.06 -3.20 0.30
C GLN A 309 -9.35 -3.45 -1.04
N ALA A 310 -10.11 -3.71 -2.12
CA ALA A 310 -9.54 -3.83 -3.46
C ALA A 310 -8.94 -2.52 -3.97
N LEU A 311 -9.53 -1.36 -3.65
CA LEU A 311 -8.94 -0.05 -3.95
C LEU A 311 -7.65 0.20 -3.14
N ILE A 312 -7.63 -0.12 -1.85
CA ILE A 312 -6.41 -0.03 -1.02
C ILE A 312 -5.29 -0.87 -1.63
N LEU A 313 -5.60 -2.11 -2.04
CA LEU A 313 -4.64 -2.97 -2.71
C LEU A 313 -4.18 -2.40 -4.06
N ALA A 314 -5.10 -1.87 -4.86
CA ALA A 314 -4.78 -1.23 -6.14
C ALA A 314 -3.85 -0.02 -5.95
N GLU A 315 -4.08 0.80 -4.92
CA GLU A 315 -3.25 1.95 -4.59
C GLU A 315 -1.81 1.51 -4.29
N SER A 316 -1.67 0.46 -3.47
CA SER A 316 -0.37 -0.14 -3.13
C SER A 316 0.32 -0.71 -4.36
N MET A 317 -0.41 -1.40 -5.24
CA MET A 317 0.14 -1.94 -6.48
C MET A 317 0.68 -0.86 -7.41
N VAL A 318 -0.05 0.25 -7.57
CA VAL A 318 0.41 1.39 -8.36
C VAL A 318 1.64 2.06 -7.71
N SER A 319 1.71 2.14 -6.38
CA SER A 319 2.92 2.63 -5.67
C SER A 319 4.15 1.74 -5.89
N ILE A 320 3.96 0.43 -6.01
CA ILE A 320 5.04 -0.54 -6.16
C ILE A 320 5.51 -0.60 -7.62
N VAL A 321 4.58 -0.84 -8.56
CA VAL A 321 4.87 -1.18 -9.96
C VAL A 321 4.83 0.03 -10.89
N GLY A 322 4.15 1.11 -10.49
CA GLY A 322 3.90 2.29 -11.31
C GLY A 322 2.51 2.33 -11.92
N GLU A 323 2.15 3.49 -12.47
CA GLU A 323 0.79 3.79 -12.97
C GLU A 323 0.39 2.92 -14.16
N GLY A 324 1.36 2.52 -14.99
CA GLY A 324 1.15 1.60 -16.11
C GLY A 324 0.59 0.24 -15.70
N TRP A 325 0.67 -0.14 -14.41
CA TRP A 325 0.07 -1.37 -13.91
C TRP A 325 -1.46 -1.43 -14.11
N LEU A 326 -2.15 -0.29 -14.14
CA LEU A 326 -3.59 -0.22 -14.38
C LEU A 326 -4.00 -0.65 -15.80
N ILE A 327 -3.02 -0.73 -16.72
CA ILE A 327 -3.22 -1.14 -18.11
C ILE A 327 -2.57 -2.51 -18.33
N GLY A 328 -3.36 -3.45 -18.82
CA GLY A 328 -2.88 -4.70 -19.37
C GLY A 328 -3.91 -5.81 -19.28
N GLU A 329 -3.55 -6.97 -19.80
CA GLU A 329 -4.45 -8.11 -19.89
C GLU A 329 -4.99 -8.53 -18.52
N ILE A 330 -6.27 -8.92 -18.53
CA ILE A 330 -7.01 -9.42 -17.37
C ILE A 330 -7.72 -10.70 -17.79
N GLU A 331 -7.70 -11.69 -16.91
CA GLU A 331 -8.46 -12.93 -17.06
C GLU A 331 -9.60 -12.97 -16.03
N LEU A 332 -10.85 -12.95 -16.51
CA LEU A 332 -12.02 -13.17 -15.68
C LEU A 332 -12.68 -14.51 -16.05
N PRO A 333 -13.05 -15.36 -15.08
CA PRO A 333 -13.59 -16.71 -15.34
C PRO A 333 -14.90 -16.71 -16.13
N ASP A 334 -15.71 -15.66 -15.93
CA ASP A 334 -17.08 -15.58 -16.46
C ASP A 334 -17.15 -14.85 -17.81
N VAL A 335 -16.01 -14.45 -18.38
CA VAL A 335 -15.96 -13.66 -19.62
C VAL A 335 -15.17 -14.42 -20.69
N GLN A 336 -15.86 -14.89 -21.72
CA GLN A 336 -15.24 -15.63 -22.84
C GLN A 336 -14.57 -14.71 -23.88
N ASP A 337 -14.99 -13.45 -23.94
CA ASP A 337 -14.44 -12.47 -24.87
C ASP A 337 -13.15 -11.84 -24.34
N ALA A 338 -12.27 -11.42 -25.24
CA ALA A 338 -11.07 -10.69 -24.88
C ALA A 338 -11.43 -9.40 -24.12
N ILE A 339 -10.98 -9.31 -22.87
CA ILE A 339 -11.20 -8.13 -22.03
C ILE A 339 -10.23 -7.03 -22.46
N PRO A 340 -10.71 -5.81 -22.74
CA PRO A 340 -9.84 -4.67 -23.03
C PRO A 340 -8.81 -4.44 -21.94
N SER A 341 -7.57 -4.13 -22.32
CA SER A 341 -6.45 -3.92 -21.39
C SER A 341 -6.64 -2.72 -20.44
N ASP A 342 -7.50 -1.78 -20.79
CA ASP A 342 -7.88 -0.62 -19.99
C ASP A 342 -8.99 -0.91 -18.97
N ARG A 343 -9.50 -2.15 -18.91
CA ARG A 343 -10.64 -2.47 -18.06
C ARG A 343 -10.35 -2.29 -16.56
N CYS A 344 -9.14 -2.62 -16.09
CA CYS A 344 -8.75 -2.41 -14.69
C CYS A 344 -8.76 -0.91 -14.35
N LEU A 345 -8.11 -0.08 -15.17
CA LEU A 345 -8.13 1.38 -15.07
C LEU A 345 -9.55 1.94 -14.91
N ILE A 346 -10.47 1.56 -15.80
CA ILE A 346 -11.86 2.06 -15.76
C ILE A 346 -12.59 1.58 -14.50
N LEU A 347 -12.44 0.32 -14.09
CA LEU A 347 -13.08 -0.20 -12.88
C LEU A 347 -12.57 0.50 -11.61
N VAL A 348 -11.26 0.73 -11.53
CA VAL A 348 -10.63 1.42 -10.40
C VAL A 348 -11.11 2.88 -10.33
N LEU A 349 -11.15 3.60 -11.45
CA LEU A 349 -11.63 4.98 -11.49
C LEU A 349 -13.10 5.07 -11.07
N GLU A 350 -13.98 4.26 -11.67
CA GLU A 350 -15.41 4.28 -11.38
C GLU A 350 -15.70 3.92 -9.92
N GLN A 351 -15.01 2.91 -9.38
CA GLN A 351 -15.20 2.56 -7.97
C GLN A 351 -14.62 3.65 -7.05
N SER A 352 -13.46 4.24 -7.37
CA SER A 352 -12.89 5.32 -6.58
C SER A 352 -13.84 6.53 -6.52
N ARG A 353 -14.47 6.88 -7.65
CA ARG A 353 -15.50 7.94 -7.70
C ARG A 353 -16.67 7.65 -6.75
N VAL A 354 -17.19 6.42 -6.76
CA VAL A 354 -18.30 6.01 -5.89
C VAL A 354 -17.89 6.10 -4.41
N GLU A 355 -16.73 5.56 -4.04
CA GLU A 355 -16.26 5.58 -2.65
C GLU A 355 -15.94 7.01 -2.18
N ILE A 356 -15.34 7.87 -3.02
CA ILE A 356 -15.13 9.29 -2.73
C ILE A 356 -16.45 9.98 -2.42
N ALA A 357 -17.47 9.80 -3.27
CA ALA A 357 -18.77 10.43 -3.06
C ALA A 357 -19.42 10.00 -1.75
N VAL A 358 -19.38 8.70 -1.43
CA VAL A 358 -19.92 8.17 -0.18
C VAL A 358 -19.15 8.73 1.02
N MET A 359 -17.82 8.62 1.02
CA MET A 359 -16.99 9.01 2.16
C MET A 359 -17.00 10.52 2.40
N LEU A 360 -16.98 11.35 1.36
CA LEU A 360 -17.06 12.81 1.51
C LEU A 360 -18.41 13.25 2.06
N ASN A 361 -19.51 12.65 1.58
CA ASN A 361 -20.85 12.94 2.12
C ASN A 361 -20.96 12.52 3.61
N GLU A 362 -20.42 11.35 3.97
CA GLU A 362 -20.39 10.92 5.36
C GLU A 362 -19.47 11.79 6.23
N LEU A 363 -18.32 12.25 5.71
CA LEU A 363 -17.42 13.16 6.40
C LEU A 363 -18.08 14.53 6.63
N ALA A 364 -18.75 15.08 5.62
CA ALA A 364 -19.53 16.31 5.75
C ALA A 364 -20.58 16.20 6.87
N TYR A 365 -21.40 15.15 6.84
CA TYR A 365 -22.39 14.89 7.88
C TYR A 365 -21.75 14.79 9.27
N MET A 366 -20.70 13.97 9.43
CA MET A 366 -20.06 13.76 10.74
C MET A 366 -19.36 15.00 11.27
N LYS A 367 -18.81 15.85 10.40
CA LYS A 367 -18.07 17.06 10.81
C LYS A 367 -18.99 18.26 11.05
N TYR A 368 -20.03 18.42 10.24
CA TYR A 368 -20.78 19.67 10.17
C TYR A 368 -22.19 19.54 10.78
N GLU A 369 -22.83 18.38 10.67
CA GLU A 369 -24.23 18.19 11.09
C GLU A 369 -24.38 17.36 12.37
N ALA A 370 -23.50 16.38 12.61
CA ALA A 370 -23.61 15.47 13.74
C ALA A 370 -23.30 16.16 15.10
N SER A 371 -24.00 15.75 16.16
CA SER A 371 -23.71 16.20 17.52
C SER A 371 -22.29 15.78 17.93
N LYS A 372 -21.47 16.70 18.46
CA LYS A 372 -20.06 16.46 18.84
C LYS A 372 -19.92 15.36 19.92
N ASN A 373 -19.89 14.10 19.52
CA ASN A 373 -19.64 12.94 20.37
C ASN A 373 -18.19 12.45 20.21
N SER A 374 -17.57 12.00 21.30
CA SER A 374 -16.16 11.54 21.29
C SER A 374 -15.92 10.29 20.43
N SER A 375 -16.94 9.42 20.27
CA SER A 375 -16.85 8.20 19.45
C SER A 375 -16.72 8.47 17.94
N LEU A 376 -17.09 9.66 17.46
CA LEU A 376 -17.02 9.99 16.03
C LEU A 376 -15.58 10.24 15.56
N LYS A 377 -14.63 10.48 16.46
CA LYS A 377 -13.27 10.87 16.07
C LYS A 377 -12.50 9.75 15.38
N GLU A 378 -12.56 8.53 15.91
CA GLU A 378 -11.88 7.37 15.31
C GLU A 378 -12.48 7.03 13.94
N ASP A 379 -13.80 7.10 13.82
CA ASP A 379 -14.51 6.89 12.56
C ASP A 379 -14.16 7.96 11.51
N ILE A 380 -14.05 9.24 11.92
CA ILE A 380 -13.62 10.33 11.04
C ILE A 380 -12.19 10.07 10.53
N ILE A 381 -11.25 9.73 11.42
CA ILE A 381 -9.85 9.46 11.04
C ILE A 381 -9.78 8.28 10.05
N LEU A 382 -10.54 7.21 10.30
CA LEU A 382 -10.59 6.06 9.41
C LEU A 382 -11.12 6.46 8.02
N LYS A 383 -12.19 7.26 7.95
CA LYS A 383 -12.73 7.74 6.67
C LYS A 383 -11.80 8.71 5.95
N GLN A 384 -11.13 9.60 6.68
CA GLN A 384 -10.10 10.49 6.13
C GLN A 384 -8.97 9.68 5.49
N ARG A 385 -8.50 8.61 6.15
CA ARG A 385 -7.49 7.71 5.59
C ARG A 385 -8.00 7.02 4.31
N ASN A 386 -9.22 6.50 4.33
CA ASN A 386 -9.78 5.78 3.20
C ASN A 386 -10.04 6.69 1.98
N VAL A 387 -10.53 7.92 2.19
CA VAL A 387 -10.69 8.89 1.09
C VAL A 387 -9.34 9.34 0.54
N ALA A 388 -8.32 9.49 1.40
CA ALA A 388 -6.96 9.79 0.94
C ALA A 388 -6.40 8.69 0.02
N THR A 389 -6.68 7.42 0.29
CA THR A 389 -6.33 6.30 -0.61
C THR A 389 -7.02 6.43 -1.97
N ALA A 390 -8.32 6.72 -1.99
CA ALA A 390 -9.06 6.89 -3.24
C ALA A 390 -8.60 8.12 -4.03
N PHE A 391 -8.29 9.23 -3.34
CA PHE A 391 -7.67 10.41 -3.93
C PHE A 391 -6.30 10.10 -4.52
N SER A 392 -5.45 9.35 -3.82
CA SER A 392 -4.14 8.94 -4.36
C SER A 392 -4.27 8.15 -5.67
N LEU A 393 -5.25 7.24 -5.74
CA LEU A 393 -5.55 6.52 -6.99
C LEU A 393 -5.97 7.46 -8.11
N VAL A 394 -6.85 8.42 -7.83
CA VAL A 394 -7.28 9.43 -8.81
C VAL A 394 -6.10 10.25 -9.31
N GLU A 395 -5.21 10.72 -8.42
CA GLU A 395 -4.01 11.48 -8.78
C GLU A 395 -3.03 10.66 -9.64
N LYS A 396 -2.84 9.38 -9.31
CA LYS A 396 -2.04 8.45 -10.12
C LYS A 396 -2.65 8.20 -11.50
N ILE A 397 -3.97 8.15 -11.60
CA ILE A 397 -4.68 8.06 -12.88
C ILE A 397 -4.51 9.34 -13.69
N ILE A 398 -4.58 10.51 -13.05
CA ILE A 398 -4.29 11.80 -13.70
C ILE A 398 -2.86 11.79 -14.25
N LYS A 399 -1.87 11.40 -13.43
CA LYS A 399 -0.48 11.28 -13.85
C LYS A 399 -0.29 10.30 -15.01
N LEU A 400 -1.00 9.16 -14.98
CA LEU A 400 -0.97 8.19 -16.08
C LEU A 400 -1.39 8.83 -17.40
N ILE A 401 -2.50 9.58 -17.42
CA ILE A 401 -3.00 10.19 -18.65
C ILE A 401 -2.18 11.41 -19.09
N SER A 402 -1.55 12.14 -18.16
CA SER A 402 -0.63 13.24 -18.49
C SER A 402 0.62 12.77 -19.24
N ASN A 403 1.14 11.59 -18.89
CA ASN A 403 2.36 11.06 -19.51
C ASN A 403 2.15 10.40 -20.88
N VAL A 404 0.89 10.21 -21.32
CA VAL A 404 0.57 9.59 -22.62
C VAL A 404 1.06 10.43 -23.80
N GLU A 405 1.28 11.74 -23.59
CA GLU A 405 1.77 12.64 -24.65
C GLU A 405 3.29 12.56 -24.88
N GLU A 406 4.07 12.03 -23.92
CA GLU A 406 5.54 12.16 -23.93
C GLU A 406 6.32 10.86 -24.24
N ASP A 407 5.80 9.66 -23.95
CA ASP A 407 6.59 8.43 -24.12
C ASP A 407 5.75 7.17 -24.48
N GLN A 408 6.12 6.54 -25.60
CA GLN A 408 5.69 5.22 -26.11
C GLN A 408 4.21 5.05 -26.55
N GLY A 409 4.02 4.65 -27.81
CA GLY A 409 2.72 4.66 -28.51
C GLY A 409 1.54 3.95 -27.82
N ASP A 410 0.36 4.52 -28.02
CA ASP A 410 -1.01 3.98 -27.87
C ASP A 410 -1.24 2.91 -26.77
N LEU A 411 -0.72 3.12 -25.55
CA LEU A 411 -1.13 2.31 -24.39
C LEU A 411 -2.61 2.52 -24.04
N ILE A 412 -3.17 3.69 -24.35
CA ILE A 412 -4.54 4.09 -24.05
C ILE A 412 -5.23 4.54 -25.34
N SER A 413 -6.37 3.94 -25.68
CA SER A 413 -7.17 4.40 -26.83
C SER A 413 -7.82 5.76 -26.55
N GLU A 414 -8.04 6.58 -27.57
CA GLU A 414 -8.74 7.87 -27.45
C GLU A 414 -10.11 7.74 -26.76
N ASN A 415 -10.86 6.67 -27.07
CA ASN A 415 -12.14 6.37 -26.42
C ASN A 415 -11.98 6.08 -24.92
N THR A 416 -10.90 5.43 -24.52
CA THR A 416 -10.56 5.20 -23.11
C THR A 416 -10.23 6.50 -22.42
N LEU A 417 -9.38 7.34 -23.03
CA LEU A 417 -9.02 8.65 -22.50
C LEU A 417 -10.26 9.52 -22.26
N MET A 418 -11.18 9.57 -23.22
CA MET A 418 -12.45 10.30 -23.07
C MET A 418 -13.30 9.79 -21.90
N LYS A 419 -13.33 8.48 -21.66
CA LYS A 419 -14.04 7.90 -20.50
C LYS A 419 -13.35 8.27 -19.19
N VAL A 420 -12.02 8.22 -19.15
CA VAL A 420 -11.23 8.57 -17.97
C VAL A 420 -11.43 10.05 -17.63
N ILE A 421 -11.26 10.96 -18.59
CA ILE A 421 -11.48 12.40 -18.41
C ILE A 421 -12.90 12.67 -17.91
N ARG A 422 -13.92 12.01 -18.47
CA ARG A 422 -15.31 12.15 -17.98
C ARG A 422 -15.44 11.70 -16.52
N GLY A 423 -14.92 10.53 -16.16
CA GLY A 423 -14.98 10.02 -14.79
C GLY A 423 -14.23 10.91 -13.79
N LEU A 424 -13.08 11.46 -14.18
CA LEU A 424 -12.32 12.44 -13.40
C LEU A 424 -13.07 13.75 -13.23
N ASN A 425 -13.72 14.25 -14.30
CA ASN A 425 -14.53 15.47 -14.26
C ASN A 425 -15.74 15.32 -13.31
N GLU A 426 -16.41 14.16 -13.34
CA GLU A 426 -17.50 13.86 -12.41
C GLU A 426 -17.00 13.77 -10.96
N THR A 427 -15.86 13.11 -10.74
CA THR A 427 -15.23 13.03 -9.41
C THR A 427 -14.88 14.43 -8.88
N THR A 428 -14.31 15.28 -9.73
CA THR A 428 -13.97 16.67 -9.41
C THR A 428 -15.20 17.47 -8.99
N GLY A 429 -16.35 17.27 -9.66
CA GLY A 429 -17.61 17.89 -9.27
C GLY A 429 -18.02 17.59 -7.83
N VAL A 430 -17.93 16.32 -7.42
CA VAL A 430 -18.24 15.88 -6.04
C VAL A 430 -17.26 16.48 -5.04
N VAL A 431 -15.97 16.56 -5.37
CA VAL A 431 -14.96 17.15 -4.48
C VAL A 431 -15.17 18.67 -4.35
N LEU A 432 -15.57 19.36 -5.43
CA LEU A 432 -15.93 20.79 -5.38
C LEU A 432 -17.18 21.05 -4.55
N GLU A 433 -18.15 20.14 -4.55
CA GLU A 433 -19.31 20.19 -3.65
C GLU A 433 -18.90 20.07 -2.19
N TYR A 434 -18.00 19.14 -1.87
CA TYR A 434 -17.46 19.00 -0.52
C TYR A 434 -16.69 20.25 -0.05
N LEU A 435 -15.87 20.86 -0.93
CA LEU A 435 -15.18 22.12 -0.62
C LEU A 435 -16.13 23.29 -0.42
N GLN A 436 -17.20 23.37 -1.23
CA GLN A 436 -18.24 24.38 -1.06
C GLN A 436 -18.93 24.23 0.29
N ASP A 437 -19.29 23.01 0.68
CA ASP A 437 -19.92 22.73 1.97
C ASP A 437 -19.01 23.09 3.15
N ALA A 438 -17.71 22.74 3.06
CA ALA A 438 -16.71 23.15 4.05
C ALA A 438 -16.59 24.69 4.17
N LYS A 439 -16.61 25.40 3.04
CA LYS A 439 -16.60 26.89 2.99
C LYS A 439 -17.84 27.47 3.67
N GLU A 440 -19.03 26.94 3.39
CA GLU A 440 -20.30 27.39 3.97
C GLU A 440 -20.34 27.18 5.49
N HIS A 441 -19.70 26.11 5.99
CA HIS A 441 -19.54 25.82 7.41
C HIS A 441 -18.34 26.50 8.07
N GLY A 442 -17.61 27.35 7.34
CA GLY A 442 -16.45 28.09 7.84
C GLY A 442 -15.27 27.22 8.23
N GLN A 443 -15.21 25.99 7.72
CA GLN A 443 -14.11 25.05 7.97
C GLN A 443 -13.06 25.25 6.90
N ARG A 444 -11.86 25.69 7.28
CA ARG A 444 -10.74 25.90 6.36
C ARG A 444 -9.54 25.00 6.63
N LYS A 445 -9.61 24.21 7.70
CA LYS A 445 -8.48 23.46 8.23
C LYS A 445 -8.82 21.98 8.35
N GLY A 446 -7.96 21.14 7.78
CA GLY A 446 -8.09 19.68 7.84
C GLY A 446 -7.50 19.00 6.62
N ASP A 447 -6.84 17.85 6.84
CA ASP A 447 -6.08 17.14 5.81
C ASP A 447 -6.95 16.61 4.66
N ASP A 448 -8.21 16.28 4.92
CA ASP A 448 -9.18 15.89 3.89
C ASP A 448 -9.60 17.06 2.99
N ILE A 449 -9.69 18.28 3.54
CA ILE A 449 -9.97 19.49 2.76
C ILE A 449 -8.74 19.83 1.91
N LEU A 450 -7.55 19.75 2.51
CA LEU A 450 -6.29 19.97 1.80
C LEU A 450 -6.08 18.94 0.68
N ALA A 451 -6.32 17.66 0.94
CA ALA A 451 -6.25 16.60 -0.07
C ALA A 451 -7.28 16.81 -1.19
N SER A 452 -8.47 17.30 -0.85
CA SER A 452 -9.49 17.69 -1.84
C SER A 452 -9.00 18.80 -2.77
N VAL A 453 -8.35 19.84 -2.23
CA VAL A 453 -7.72 20.90 -3.03
C VAL A 453 -6.62 20.33 -3.93
N ARG A 454 -5.81 19.39 -3.42
CA ARG A 454 -4.72 18.76 -4.18
C ARG A 454 -5.22 17.98 -5.39
N VAL A 455 -6.23 17.13 -5.23
CA VAL A 455 -6.82 16.36 -6.34
C VAL A 455 -7.45 17.28 -7.39
N ILE A 456 -8.15 18.34 -6.96
CA ILE A 456 -8.71 19.33 -7.88
C ILE A 456 -7.60 20.05 -8.66
N GLY A 457 -6.56 20.52 -7.96
CA GLY A 457 -5.41 21.19 -8.59
C GLY A 457 -4.73 20.30 -9.62
N SER A 458 -4.55 19.01 -9.31
CA SER A 458 -3.98 18.02 -10.24
C SER A 458 -4.84 17.83 -11.49
N PHE A 459 -6.16 17.65 -11.35
CA PHE A 459 -7.05 17.45 -12.50
C PHE A 459 -7.18 18.70 -13.36
N LEU A 460 -7.40 19.86 -12.75
CA LEU A 460 -7.58 21.12 -13.47
C LEU A 460 -6.31 21.61 -14.17
N ALA A 461 -5.13 21.14 -13.76
CA ALA A 461 -3.91 21.36 -14.54
C ALA A 461 -3.97 20.67 -15.92
N GLN A 462 -4.72 19.58 -16.05
CA GLN A 462 -4.93 18.88 -17.33
C GLN A 462 -6.14 19.41 -18.10
N THR A 463 -7.14 19.95 -17.39
CA THR A 463 -8.38 20.46 -18.00
C THR A 463 -8.76 21.81 -17.39
N PRO A 464 -8.02 22.89 -17.72
CA PRO A 464 -8.14 24.20 -17.05
C PRO A 464 -9.50 24.88 -17.24
N ASP A 465 -10.20 24.58 -18.35
CA ASP A 465 -11.52 25.15 -18.63
C ASP A 465 -12.67 24.39 -17.92
N ALA A 466 -12.40 23.23 -17.33
CA ALA A 466 -13.41 22.50 -16.58
C ALA A 466 -13.81 23.25 -15.31
N TRP A 467 -15.11 23.30 -15.02
CA TRP A 467 -15.65 23.95 -13.81
C TRP A 467 -15.26 25.43 -13.63
N ALA A 468 -14.89 26.15 -14.69
CA ALA A 468 -14.35 27.51 -14.62
C ALA A 468 -15.15 28.47 -13.73
N GLU A 469 -16.49 28.48 -13.84
CA GLU A 469 -17.36 29.32 -13.00
C GLU A 469 -17.23 28.96 -11.51
N ARG A 470 -17.36 27.68 -11.16
CA ARG A 470 -17.32 27.21 -9.78
C ARG A 470 -15.93 27.36 -9.16
N VAL A 471 -14.89 27.13 -9.94
CA VAL A 471 -13.50 27.35 -9.55
C VAL A 471 -13.26 28.84 -9.26
N THR A 472 -13.77 29.73 -10.11
CA THR A 472 -13.67 31.19 -9.90
C THR A 472 -14.31 31.60 -8.58
N GLU A 473 -15.46 31.03 -8.22
CA GLU A 473 -16.17 31.29 -6.96
C GLU A 473 -15.47 30.72 -5.71
N LEU A 474 -14.75 29.61 -5.87
CA LEU A 474 -14.08 28.89 -4.79
C LEU A 474 -12.60 29.22 -4.64
N LEU A 475 -11.95 29.85 -5.61
CA LEU A 475 -10.50 29.99 -5.65
C LEU A 475 -9.90 30.65 -4.40
N ASP A 476 -10.48 31.76 -3.93
CA ASP A 476 -10.05 32.44 -2.69
C ASP A 476 -10.12 31.50 -1.48
N TYR A 477 -11.18 30.69 -1.39
CA TYR A 477 -11.32 29.71 -0.32
C TYR A 477 -10.28 28.59 -0.46
N MET A 478 -10.10 28.03 -1.65
CA MET A 478 -9.13 26.95 -1.90
C MET A 478 -7.70 27.38 -1.56
N LEU A 479 -7.33 28.62 -1.89
CA LEU A 479 -6.04 29.23 -1.53
C LEU A 479 -5.87 29.51 -0.04
N SER A 480 -6.97 29.52 0.73
CA SER A 480 -6.97 29.75 2.17
C SER A 480 -6.98 28.45 3.00
N VAL A 481 -7.12 27.29 2.36
CA VAL A 481 -7.17 25.99 3.04
C VAL A 481 -5.82 25.67 3.67
N GLU A 482 -5.86 25.13 4.89
CA GLU A 482 -4.72 24.76 5.71
C GLU A 482 -4.77 23.26 6.05
N GLY A 483 -3.61 22.59 6.04
CA GLY A 483 -3.47 21.26 6.64
C GLY A 483 -3.66 21.29 8.16
N GLU A 484 -3.92 20.14 8.79
CA GLU A 484 -4.19 20.05 10.24
C GLU A 484 -3.02 20.60 11.07
N ASP A 485 -1.78 20.34 10.66
CA ASP A 485 -0.57 20.80 11.35
C ASP A 485 -0.02 22.14 10.80
N GLU A 486 -0.65 22.68 9.75
CA GLU A 486 -0.16 23.85 9.04
C GLU A 486 -0.49 25.16 9.78
N GLN A 487 0.45 26.11 9.79
CA GLN A 487 0.31 27.41 10.45
C GLN A 487 -0.24 28.50 9.52
N SER A 488 -0.13 28.31 8.22
CA SER A 488 -0.61 29.22 7.18
C SER A 488 -0.75 28.47 5.86
N PRO A 489 -1.67 28.86 4.97
CA PRO A 489 -1.95 28.11 3.74
C PRO A 489 -0.77 28.17 2.77
N PHE A 490 0.09 27.16 2.79
CA PHE A 490 1.25 27.03 1.92
C PHE A 490 1.05 25.82 1.00
N ASN A 491 0.72 24.65 1.55
CA ASN A 491 0.51 23.42 0.81
C ASN A 491 -0.63 23.55 -0.20
N SER A 492 -1.75 24.17 0.18
CA SER A 492 -2.89 24.41 -0.72
C SER A 492 -2.48 25.24 -1.94
N VAL A 493 -1.67 26.29 -1.71
CA VAL A 493 -1.12 27.13 -2.79
C VAL A 493 -0.19 26.31 -3.68
N CYS A 494 0.77 25.56 -3.10
CA CYS A 494 1.68 24.69 -3.84
C CYS A 494 0.92 23.71 -4.75
N PHE A 495 -0.11 23.04 -4.21
CA PHE A 495 -0.90 22.07 -4.96
C PHE A 495 -1.74 22.70 -6.07
N LEU A 496 -2.05 23.98 -5.98
CA LEU A 496 -2.77 24.71 -7.02
C LEU A 496 -1.86 25.32 -8.09
N LEU A 497 -0.54 25.42 -7.86
CA LEU A 497 0.39 26.03 -8.82
C LEU A 497 0.30 25.47 -10.24
N PRO A 498 0.21 24.14 -10.47
CA PRO A 498 0.07 23.60 -11.82
C PRO A 498 -1.18 24.15 -12.52
N MET A 499 -2.33 24.16 -11.84
CA MET A 499 -3.59 24.68 -12.36
C MET A 499 -3.55 26.20 -12.56
N LEU A 500 -2.99 26.95 -11.60
CA LEU A 500 -2.85 28.40 -11.68
C LEU A 500 -1.98 28.82 -12.87
N CYS A 501 -0.89 28.10 -13.12
CA CYS A 501 -0.02 28.33 -14.26
C CYS A 501 -0.79 28.18 -15.58
N GLN A 502 -1.63 27.14 -15.70
CA GLN A 502 -2.45 26.89 -16.89
C GLN A 502 -3.52 27.95 -17.11
N ILE A 503 -4.33 28.27 -16.09
CA ILE A 503 -5.42 29.26 -16.27
C ILE A 503 -4.87 30.67 -16.55
N THR A 504 -3.69 31.01 -16.01
CA THR A 504 -3.08 32.34 -16.19
C THR A 504 -2.46 32.56 -17.56
N MET A 505 -2.34 31.53 -18.41
CA MET A 505 -1.98 31.73 -19.82
C MET A 505 -2.96 32.68 -20.53
N ASN A 506 -4.22 32.69 -20.07
CA ASN A 506 -5.28 33.55 -20.57
C ASN A 506 -5.52 34.77 -19.67
N VAL A 507 -5.98 35.88 -20.28
CA VAL A 507 -6.24 37.14 -19.56
C VAL A 507 -7.33 36.97 -18.50
N GLU A 508 -8.34 36.15 -18.76
CA GLU A 508 -9.45 35.93 -17.82
C GLU A 508 -9.01 35.16 -16.57
N GLY A 509 -8.12 34.16 -16.73
CA GLY A 509 -7.51 33.48 -15.58
C GLY A 509 -6.60 34.40 -14.78
N CYS A 510 -5.84 35.29 -15.43
CA CYS A 510 -5.08 36.33 -14.72
C CYS A 510 -6.01 37.23 -13.87
N LYS A 511 -7.13 37.69 -14.41
CA LYS A 511 -8.12 38.50 -13.65
C LYS A 511 -8.71 37.73 -12.48
N THR A 512 -9.00 36.44 -12.68
CA THR A 512 -9.53 35.55 -11.65
C THR A 512 -8.55 35.39 -10.49
N LEU A 513 -7.26 35.19 -10.79
CA LEU A 513 -6.21 35.10 -9.79
C LEU A 513 -6.02 36.42 -9.01
N VAL A 514 -6.08 37.57 -9.71
CA VAL A 514 -5.98 38.88 -9.05
C VAL A 514 -7.19 39.17 -8.17
N SER A 515 -8.40 38.86 -8.63
CA SER A 515 -9.66 39.12 -7.90
C SER A 515 -9.79 38.27 -6.63
N SER A 516 -9.19 37.09 -6.62
CA SER A 516 -9.13 36.17 -5.47
C SER A 516 -7.94 36.43 -4.53
N ARG A 517 -7.18 37.51 -4.72
CA ARG A 517 -5.91 37.79 -4.00
C ARG A 517 -4.87 36.67 -4.14
N GLY A 518 -5.05 35.75 -5.08
CA GLY A 518 -4.19 34.58 -5.19
C GLY A 518 -2.79 34.89 -5.68
N LEU A 519 -2.58 36.01 -6.40
CA LEU A 519 -1.21 36.40 -6.77
C LEU A 519 -0.35 36.69 -5.53
N ALA A 520 -0.89 37.36 -4.52
CA ALA A 520 -0.18 37.61 -3.27
C ALA A 520 0.15 36.29 -2.54
N ALA A 521 -0.76 35.31 -2.60
CA ALA A 521 -0.53 33.97 -2.06
C ALA A 521 0.58 33.22 -2.83
N VAL A 522 0.59 33.27 -4.16
CA VAL A 522 1.63 32.67 -5.02
C VAL A 522 2.99 33.33 -4.77
N VAL A 523 3.05 34.67 -4.66
CA VAL A 523 4.29 35.39 -4.33
C VAL A 523 4.84 34.98 -2.98
N LYS A 524 3.98 34.90 -1.95
CA LYS A 524 4.38 34.45 -0.61
C LYS A 524 4.85 32.99 -0.63
N CYS A 525 4.17 32.14 -1.41
CA CYS A 525 4.55 30.75 -1.61
C CYS A 525 5.95 30.63 -2.25
N LEU A 526 6.22 31.38 -3.32
CA LEU A 526 7.53 31.40 -3.97
C LEU A 526 8.65 31.86 -3.02
N VAL A 527 8.42 32.92 -2.24
CA VAL A 527 9.39 33.38 -1.23
C VAL A 527 9.69 32.26 -0.23
N ASN A 528 8.65 31.59 0.29
CA ASN A 528 8.82 30.48 1.22
C ASN A 528 9.59 29.31 0.59
N LEU A 529 9.31 28.95 -0.68
CA LEU A 529 10.02 27.87 -1.39
C LEU A 529 11.51 28.19 -1.54
N ILE A 530 11.85 29.42 -1.94
CA ILE A 530 13.25 29.86 -2.07
C ILE A 530 13.97 29.85 -0.72
N ASP A 531 13.31 30.34 0.34
CA ASP A 531 13.90 30.45 1.68
C ASP A 531 14.09 29.08 2.34
N GLN A 532 13.13 28.16 2.21
CA GLN A 532 13.20 26.81 2.81
C GLN A 532 14.37 25.99 2.26
N HIS A 533 14.65 26.12 0.96
CA HIS A 533 15.69 25.35 0.29
C HIS A 533 17.05 26.07 0.24
N GLY A 534 17.13 27.31 0.72
CA GLY A 534 18.34 28.13 0.65
C GLY A 534 18.75 28.47 -0.79
N GLY A 535 17.79 28.48 -1.73
CA GLY A 535 18.05 28.63 -3.16
C GLY A 535 16.90 28.09 -4.02
N TRP A 536 17.12 28.08 -5.34
CA TRP A 536 16.14 27.61 -6.33
C TRP A 536 16.29 26.10 -6.57
N ILE A 537 16.15 25.29 -5.52
CA ILE A 537 16.18 23.82 -5.65
C ILE A 537 14.77 23.36 -5.97
N ASP A 538 14.49 23.10 -7.25
CA ASP A 538 13.14 22.75 -7.70
C ASP A 538 12.99 21.23 -7.93
N ASN A 539 12.68 20.50 -6.86
CA ASN A 539 12.51 19.04 -6.94
C ASN A 539 11.22 18.64 -7.67
N ASP A 540 10.15 19.44 -7.51
CA ASP A 540 8.79 19.09 -7.96
C ASP A 540 8.22 20.10 -8.98
N GLY A 541 9.06 20.98 -9.55
CA GLY A 541 8.65 22.01 -10.52
C GLY A 541 7.88 23.20 -9.92
N SER A 542 7.71 23.24 -8.60
CA SER A 542 6.87 24.23 -7.91
C SER A 542 7.45 25.64 -7.98
N ILE A 543 8.77 25.79 -7.94
CA ILE A 543 9.41 27.12 -8.02
C ILE A 543 9.16 27.74 -9.39
N PHE A 544 9.38 26.97 -10.47
CA PHE A 544 9.16 27.46 -11.82
C PHE A 544 7.68 27.68 -12.13
N LEU A 545 6.76 26.81 -11.68
CA LEU A 545 5.32 27.04 -11.83
C LEU A 545 4.84 28.31 -11.13
N ALA A 546 5.36 28.62 -9.93
CA ALA A 546 5.07 29.88 -9.24
C ALA A 546 5.64 31.08 -10.00
N CYS A 547 6.87 30.97 -10.52
CA CYS A 547 7.48 32.00 -11.35
C CYS A 547 6.68 32.27 -12.62
N ASP A 548 6.28 31.24 -13.36
CA ASP A 548 5.49 31.34 -14.58
C ASP A 548 4.11 31.94 -14.31
N THR A 549 3.45 31.52 -13.23
CA THR A 549 2.18 32.10 -12.79
C THR A 549 2.32 33.61 -12.52
N ILE A 550 3.39 34.03 -11.85
CA ILE A 550 3.68 35.45 -11.58
C ILE A 550 4.00 36.18 -12.89
N LEU A 551 4.82 35.59 -13.76
CA LEU A 551 5.24 36.15 -15.04
C LEU A 551 4.03 36.39 -15.95
N ASN A 552 3.12 35.41 -16.06
CA ASN A 552 1.89 35.49 -16.83
C ASN A 552 1.06 36.73 -16.45
N VAL A 553 0.88 36.98 -15.15
CA VAL A 553 0.13 38.15 -14.66
C VAL A 553 0.88 39.45 -14.91
N LEU A 554 2.17 39.51 -14.60
CA LEU A 554 2.99 40.72 -14.76
C LEU A 554 3.12 41.16 -16.23
N LEU A 555 3.13 40.21 -17.18
CA LEU A 555 3.12 40.51 -18.61
C LEU A 555 1.82 41.20 -19.06
N LYS A 556 0.70 41.03 -18.34
CA LYS A 556 -0.56 41.75 -18.60
C LYS A 556 -0.54 43.09 -17.85
N LYS A 557 0.04 44.12 -18.47
CA LYS A 557 0.29 45.45 -17.87
C LYS A 557 -0.91 46.10 -17.16
N GLU A 558 -2.12 45.92 -17.69
CA GLU A 558 -3.35 46.44 -17.08
C GLU A 558 -3.62 45.85 -15.69
N LEU A 559 -3.21 44.60 -15.47
CA LEU A 559 -3.31 43.90 -14.19
C LEU A 559 -2.10 44.19 -13.31
N GLY A 560 -0.88 44.26 -13.88
CA GLY A 560 0.35 44.58 -13.16
C GLY A 560 0.29 45.93 -12.40
N GLY A 561 -0.41 46.92 -12.96
CA GLY A 561 -0.61 48.22 -12.31
C GLY A 561 -1.47 48.19 -11.05
N LEU A 562 -2.39 47.22 -10.91
CA LEU A 562 -3.23 47.04 -9.72
C LEU A 562 -2.46 46.45 -8.53
N LEU A 563 -1.28 45.87 -8.80
CA LEU A 563 -0.53 45.01 -7.88
C LEU A 563 0.69 45.70 -7.28
N CYS A 564 1.11 46.83 -7.86
CA CYS A 564 2.31 47.53 -7.44
C CYS A 564 2.03 48.49 -6.29
N GLY A 565 2.46 48.06 -5.10
CA GLY A 565 2.17 48.66 -3.80
C GLY A 565 2.09 47.61 -2.69
N GLU A 566 1.94 46.33 -3.04
CA GLU A 566 1.95 45.25 -2.06
C GLU A 566 3.37 44.97 -1.52
N SER A 567 3.47 44.81 -0.20
CA SER A 567 4.70 44.39 0.49
C SER A 567 5.25 43.05 -0.01
N SER A 568 4.40 42.20 -0.58
CA SER A 568 4.73 40.88 -1.12
C SER A 568 5.83 40.94 -2.19
N PHE A 569 5.75 41.88 -3.14
CA PHE A 569 6.74 42.02 -4.21
C PHE A 569 8.09 42.53 -3.72
N ILE A 570 8.12 43.32 -2.64
CA ILE A 570 9.37 43.76 -2.03
C ILE A 570 10.12 42.57 -1.43
N HIS A 571 9.42 41.72 -0.68
CA HIS A 571 9.99 40.48 -0.14
C HIS A 571 10.43 39.53 -1.25
N LEU A 572 9.70 39.47 -2.36
CA LEU A 572 10.11 38.69 -3.54
C LEU A 572 11.40 39.22 -4.16
N LEU A 573 11.53 40.54 -4.35
CA LEU A 573 12.76 41.13 -4.86
C LEU A 573 13.95 40.83 -3.94
N GLU A 574 13.76 40.84 -2.62
CA GLU A 574 14.82 40.46 -1.66
C GLU A 574 15.18 38.98 -1.76
N ALA A 575 14.18 38.10 -1.83
CA ALA A 575 14.40 36.65 -1.98
C ALA A 575 15.16 36.34 -3.27
N ILE A 576 14.78 36.95 -4.41
CA ILE A 576 15.49 36.80 -5.69
C ILE A 576 16.91 37.36 -5.60
N ALA A 577 17.08 38.55 -5.01
CA ALA A 577 18.39 39.18 -4.86
C ALA A 577 19.37 38.30 -4.06
N ASN A 578 18.88 37.67 -2.98
CA ASN A 578 19.69 36.80 -2.14
C ASN A 578 19.98 35.44 -2.77
N SER A 579 19.01 34.85 -3.47
CA SER A 579 19.13 33.50 -4.03
C SER A 579 19.88 33.44 -5.37
N THR A 580 19.91 34.53 -6.15
CA THR A 580 20.55 34.56 -7.47
C THR A 580 22.02 34.99 -7.44
N GLU A 581 22.53 35.47 -6.30
CA GLU A 581 23.91 36.01 -6.17
C GLU A 581 24.98 34.98 -6.58
N ASP A 582 24.88 33.76 -6.05
CA ASP A 582 25.86 32.68 -6.26
C ASP A 582 25.38 31.61 -7.26
N SER A 583 24.13 31.69 -7.73
CA SER A 583 23.58 30.71 -8.68
C SER A 583 24.35 30.74 -10.00
N ARG A 584 24.65 29.56 -10.55
CA ARG A 584 25.27 29.38 -11.88
C ARG A 584 24.27 28.92 -12.94
N GLU A 585 23.05 28.59 -12.53
CA GLU A 585 22.01 28.08 -13.42
C GLU A 585 21.39 29.22 -14.21
N LEU A 586 21.43 29.10 -15.53
CA LEU A 586 20.97 30.15 -16.43
C LEU A 586 19.46 30.38 -16.32
N SER A 587 18.67 29.31 -16.16
CA SER A 587 17.22 29.36 -15.95
C SER A 587 16.86 30.20 -14.73
N VAL A 588 17.54 29.99 -13.59
CA VAL A 588 17.34 30.74 -12.34
C VAL A 588 17.66 32.23 -12.53
N ILE A 589 18.80 32.53 -13.18
CA ILE A 589 19.25 33.90 -13.43
C ILE A 589 18.27 34.64 -14.35
N MET A 590 17.86 34.00 -15.45
CA MET A 590 16.97 34.60 -16.46
C MET A 590 15.54 34.74 -15.94
N MET A 591 15.02 33.75 -15.20
CA MET A 591 13.70 33.81 -14.58
C MET A 591 13.63 34.90 -13.51
N GLY A 592 14.58 34.90 -12.58
CA GLY A 592 14.67 35.92 -11.54
C GLY A 592 14.84 37.33 -12.13
N GLY A 593 15.67 37.47 -13.17
CA GLY A 593 15.86 38.71 -13.91
C GLY A 593 14.60 39.21 -14.60
N SER A 594 13.83 38.32 -15.22
CA SER A 594 12.57 38.65 -15.92
C SER A 594 11.50 39.17 -14.96
N ILE A 595 11.30 38.46 -13.84
CA ILE A 595 10.36 38.90 -12.80
C ILE A 595 10.79 40.26 -12.23
N CYS A 596 12.09 40.45 -11.91
CA CYS A 596 12.60 41.73 -11.44
C CYS A 596 12.37 42.86 -12.47
N ALA A 597 12.65 42.60 -13.75
CA ALA A 597 12.48 43.58 -14.82
C ALA A 597 11.02 44.02 -14.97
N LEU A 598 10.07 43.11 -14.82
CA LEU A 598 8.64 43.44 -14.88
C LEU A 598 8.18 44.17 -13.62
N ILE A 599 8.66 43.82 -12.43
CA ILE A 599 8.34 44.57 -11.19
C ILE A 599 8.90 46.00 -11.28
N PHE A 600 10.11 46.16 -11.83
CA PHE A 600 10.75 47.47 -12.01
C PHE A 600 9.97 48.42 -12.91
N ASP A 601 9.12 47.91 -13.82
CA ASP A 601 8.23 48.76 -14.62
C ASP A 601 7.28 49.61 -13.75
N PHE A 602 7.02 49.22 -12.51
CA PHE A 602 6.04 49.87 -11.64
C PHE A 602 6.61 50.49 -10.36
N THR A 603 7.92 50.42 -10.15
CA THR A 603 8.60 51.03 -8.99
C THR A 603 9.77 51.92 -9.45
N SER A 604 10.58 52.40 -8.51
CA SER A 604 11.81 53.16 -8.76
C SER A 604 12.84 52.88 -7.68
N GLU A 605 14.11 53.15 -7.96
CA GLU A 605 15.21 52.98 -6.99
C GLU A 605 14.92 53.73 -5.68
N ASN A 606 14.47 54.98 -5.75
CA ASN A 606 14.13 55.78 -4.58
C ASN A 606 12.96 55.18 -3.78
N ALA A 607 11.96 54.62 -4.45
CA ALA A 607 10.80 54.03 -3.80
C ALA A 607 11.18 52.73 -3.06
N LEU A 608 12.03 51.89 -3.66
CA LEU A 608 12.55 50.69 -3.01
C LEU A 608 13.41 51.04 -1.79
N LEU A 609 14.36 51.96 -1.92
CA LEU A 609 15.26 52.35 -0.82
C LEU A 609 14.55 53.10 0.31
N SER A 610 13.38 53.69 0.05
CA SER A 610 12.56 54.32 1.07
C SER A 610 11.74 53.29 1.87
N ASN A 611 11.66 52.03 1.43
CA ASN A 611 10.90 51.00 2.10
C ASN A 611 11.73 50.33 3.21
N PRO A 612 11.23 50.23 4.46
CA PRO A 612 11.98 49.63 5.56
C PRO A 612 12.25 48.14 5.40
N ASN A 613 11.44 47.45 4.58
CA ASN A 613 11.56 46.02 4.31
C ASN A 613 12.42 45.74 3.06
N PHE A 614 13.20 46.71 2.58
CA PHE A 614 14.10 46.51 1.46
C PHE A 614 15.52 46.97 1.82
N ALA A 615 16.44 46.03 1.92
CA ALA A 615 17.84 46.35 2.23
C ALA A 615 18.57 46.99 1.05
N ASP A 616 19.36 48.05 1.30
CA ASP A 616 20.24 48.68 0.29
C ASP A 616 21.21 47.66 -0.34
N LYS A 617 21.67 46.68 0.44
CA LYS A 617 22.49 45.57 -0.05
C LYS A 617 21.76 44.68 -1.08
N SER A 618 20.44 44.54 -0.97
CA SER A 618 19.63 43.79 -1.94
C SER A 618 19.65 44.46 -3.30
N LEU A 619 19.63 45.80 -3.36
CA LEU A 619 19.78 46.54 -4.61
C LEU A 619 21.15 46.30 -5.27
N ASP A 620 22.22 46.27 -4.48
CA ASP A 620 23.56 45.98 -4.99
C ASP A 620 23.63 44.57 -5.60
N LYS A 621 22.96 43.58 -5.00
CA LYS A 621 22.86 42.22 -5.55
C LYS A 621 22.06 42.19 -6.84
N LEU A 622 20.92 42.88 -6.92
CA LEU A 622 20.15 43.01 -8.17
C LEU A 622 20.96 43.71 -9.27
N CYS A 623 21.77 44.72 -8.94
CA CYS A 623 22.68 45.35 -9.91
C CYS A 623 23.68 44.35 -10.49
N ARG A 624 24.22 43.43 -9.67
CA ARG A 624 25.11 42.35 -10.14
C ARG A 624 24.36 41.33 -10.99
N LEU A 625 23.13 40.96 -10.62
CA LEU A 625 22.27 40.07 -11.40
C LEU A 625 22.09 40.61 -12.83
N PHE A 626 21.62 41.86 -12.97
CA PHE A 626 21.46 42.48 -14.28
C PHE A 626 22.79 42.64 -15.03
N SER A 627 23.89 42.99 -14.34
CA SER A 627 25.22 43.03 -14.95
C SER A 627 25.60 41.69 -15.58
N ARG A 628 25.36 40.57 -14.87
CA ARG A 628 25.61 39.21 -15.38
C ARG A 628 24.74 38.90 -16.59
N ILE A 629 23.45 39.20 -16.54
CA ILE A 629 22.51 38.98 -17.66
C ILE A 629 22.96 39.74 -18.93
N PHE A 630 23.32 41.02 -18.80
CA PHE A 630 23.74 41.84 -19.94
C PHE A 630 25.14 41.53 -20.47
N ILE A 631 25.99 40.83 -19.68
CA ILE A 631 27.24 40.25 -20.20
C ILE A 631 26.92 39.03 -21.07
N LEU A 632 26.01 38.17 -20.61
CA LEU A 632 25.58 36.98 -21.35
C LEU A 632 24.93 37.37 -22.69
N SER A 633 24.10 38.42 -22.70
CA SER A 633 23.44 38.90 -23.92
C SER A 633 24.38 39.46 -25.00
N GLN A 634 25.66 39.72 -24.67
CA GLN A 634 26.65 40.27 -25.61
C GLN A 634 27.52 39.20 -26.27
N GLN A 635 27.39 37.93 -25.86
CA GLN A 635 28.15 36.83 -26.45
C GLN A 635 27.63 36.52 -27.87
N LYS A 636 28.55 36.35 -28.83
CA LYS A 636 28.22 36.16 -30.26
C LYS A 636 27.81 34.74 -30.64
N SER A 637 28.08 33.75 -29.78
CA SER A 637 27.73 32.35 -29.98
C SER A 637 26.92 31.89 -28.79
N MET A 638 25.65 31.56 -29.03
CA MET A 638 24.77 31.01 -27.99
C MET A 638 24.84 29.49 -28.00
N ASN A 639 24.89 28.87 -26.83
CA ASN A 639 24.68 27.43 -26.68
C ASN A 639 23.17 27.10 -26.64
N ASP A 640 22.83 25.80 -26.65
CA ASP A 640 21.43 25.35 -26.65
C ASP A 640 20.67 25.82 -25.39
N ASP A 641 21.33 25.84 -24.23
CA ASP A 641 20.76 26.34 -22.98
C ASP A 641 20.44 27.84 -23.03
N GLU A 642 21.29 28.64 -23.69
CA GLU A 642 21.09 30.08 -23.88
C GLU A 642 19.98 30.38 -24.88
N MET A 643 19.85 29.58 -25.94
CA MET A 643 18.72 29.68 -26.87
C MET A 643 17.39 29.38 -26.19
N ALA A 644 17.35 28.41 -25.27
CA ALA A 644 16.14 28.08 -24.52
C ALA A 644 15.64 29.22 -23.60
N GLN A 645 16.49 30.20 -23.27
CA GLN A 645 16.16 31.33 -22.40
C GLN A 645 15.96 32.65 -23.16
N MET A 646 15.88 32.61 -24.50
CA MET A 646 15.84 33.81 -25.34
C MET A 646 14.60 34.68 -25.07
N ASP A 647 13.43 34.07 -24.86
CA ASP A 647 12.19 34.78 -24.56
C ASP A 647 12.29 35.58 -23.24
N LEU A 648 12.92 35.01 -22.22
CA LEU A 648 13.18 35.68 -20.95
C LEU A 648 14.17 36.84 -21.12
N LEU A 649 15.21 36.66 -21.95
CA LEU A 649 16.14 37.74 -22.27
C LEU A 649 15.45 38.88 -23.03
N GLU A 650 14.52 38.58 -23.93
CA GLU A 650 13.70 39.60 -24.61
C GLU A 650 12.85 40.40 -23.60
N ILE A 651 12.20 39.72 -22.65
CA ILE A 651 11.44 40.37 -21.57
C ILE A 651 12.33 41.35 -20.79
N ILE A 652 13.53 40.92 -20.41
CA ILE A 652 14.49 41.73 -19.64
C ILE A 652 14.97 42.95 -20.44
N THR A 653 15.41 42.73 -21.68
CA THR A 653 15.97 43.80 -22.53
C THR A 653 14.91 44.82 -22.94
N ALA A 654 13.71 44.36 -23.29
CA ALA A 654 12.57 45.24 -23.56
C ALA A 654 12.14 46.00 -22.29
N GLY A 655 12.16 45.34 -21.11
CA GLY A 655 11.90 45.96 -19.81
C GLY A 655 12.89 47.08 -19.49
N TYR A 656 14.19 46.83 -19.65
CA TYR A 656 15.24 47.79 -19.32
C TYR A 656 15.06 49.14 -20.02
N SER A 657 14.58 49.15 -21.27
CA SER A 657 14.28 50.39 -21.99
C SER A 657 13.19 51.25 -21.34
N ARG A 658 12.32 50.66 -20.50
CA ARG A 658 11.18 51.32 -19.85
C ARG A 658 11.47 51.77 -18.43
N TRP A 659 12.34 51.06 -17.70
CA TRP A 659 12.63 51.36 -16.29
C TRP A 659 14.07 51.81 -16.02
N GLY A 660 15.01 51.65 -16.97
CA GLY A 660 16.44 51.92 -16.75
C GLY A 660 16.74 53.30 -16.16
N ASP A 661 16.06 54.35 -16.61
CA ASP A 661 16.24 55.72 -16.10
C ASP A 661 15.78 55.92 -14.65
N ARG A 662 14.88 55.06 -14.15
CA ARG A 662 14.41 55.06 -12.75
C ARG A 662 15.35 54.29 -11.81
N PHE A 663 16.37 53.62 -12.34
CA PHE A 663 17.32 52.77 -11.62
C PHE A 663 18.77 53.13 -11.95
N PRO A 664 19.25 54.31 -11.53
CA PRO A 664 20.58 54.81 -11.87
C PRO A 664 21.74 53.89 -11.42
N ARG A 665 21.63 53.16 -10.30
CA ARG A 665 22.68 52.20 -9.89
C ARG A 665 22.80 51.02 -10.85
N VAL A 666 21.66 50.49 -11.31
CA VAL A 666 21.62 49.38 -12.29
C VAL A 666 22.18 49.86 -13.63
N GLN A 667 21.75 51.04 -14.08
CA GLN A 667 22.26 51.66 -15.32
C GLN A 667 23.78 51.85 -15.28
N LYS A 668 24.31 52.34 -14.15
CA LYS A 668 25.76 52.49 -13.93
C LYS A 668 26.51 51.16 -13.88
N ALA A 669 25.90 50.12 -13.31
CA ALA A 669 26.49 48.79 -13.26
C ALA A 669 26.61 48.19 -14.68
N ILE A 670 25.56 48.30 -15.49
CA ILE A 670 25.55 47.84 -16.88
C ILE A 670 26.50 48.67 -17.76
N SER A 671 26.54 50.01 -17.58
CA SER A 671 27.39 50.88 -18.41
C SER A 671 28.88 50.68 -18.17
N ARG A 672 29.29 50.17 -16.99
CA ARG A 672 30.69 49.82 -16.69
C ARG A 672 31.20 48.59 -17.45
N LEU A 673 30.30 47.88 -18.15
CA LEU A 673 30.58 46.66 -18.90
C LEU A 673 30.68 46.92 -20.42
N ARG A 674 30.29 48.12 -20.88
CA ARG A 674 30.57 48.64 -22.21
C ARG A 674 31.91 49.38 -22.19
#